data_AF-A0A5E4A972-F1
#
_entry.id   AF-A0A5E4A972-F1
#
_cell.length_a   1.000
_cell.length_b   1.000
_cell.length_c   1.000
_cell.angle_alpha   90.00
_cell.angle_beta   90.00
_cell.angle_gamma   90.00
#
_symmetry.space_group_name_H-M   'P 1'
#
loop_
_entity.id
_entity.type
_entity.pdbx_description
1 polymer ?
#
loop_
_entity_poly.entity_id
_entity_poly.type
_entity_poly.pdbx_seq_one_letter_code
_entity_poly.pdbx_strand_id
1 'polypeptide(L)'
;MTRGVCVAEEAGRTVCPYYRTMPGTKRFQHVIETPEPGEWELSGYEAAVPITEKSNPLTRDLDKADAEKVVRLLGQCDAEIFQEEGQAMPTYQEPEEALVVLSGGGTSGRMAFLMSVSFNQLMKGLGQKPLYTYLIAGGDRSVVASRERTEDSALHGIEELKKVTAGKKRVIVIGISVGLSAPFVAGQMDYCMDNTDVFLPVLVGFNPVSMARNDPIEDWSSTFRQVAERMQKMQEKQEAFVLNPAVGPEGLSGSSRMKGGSATKILLETLLLAAHKTVDRGIAASQRCLLEILRTFERAHQVTYSQSSKIATLMKQVSTSLEKKGRVHLVGWQTLGIIAIMDGVECIHTFGADFRDVRGFLMGDHSDMFNQKAELTNQGPQFTFSQEDFLTSILPSITEIDTVLFIFTLDDNLMEVRTLVEQVKEKTTNIQALAHSTVGQSLPTPLKKLFPSIISIMWPLLFFEYEGNFIQKFQRELSTKWILNTVSTGAHVLLGKILQNYMLDLRIGNSKLFWRALAMLQRFSGQSKARCIESLLQAIHFPQPLSDEIRAALISCHIQVAQEKEQVACPLLVTQQTLSTFSMSGTLLNIWFTKFSDILLSLLSRSSPFMGNMTVTSDNRSVKNIPKRNAPFWLGGESIRRVGSLSWILKDE
;
A
#
# COMPACT_ATOMS: atom_id res chain seq x y z
N MET A 1 -26.06 11.78 -63.57
CA MET A 1 -26.79 10.88 -64.47
C MET A 1 -26.03 9.57 -64.54
N THR A 2 -26.51 8.36 -64.30
CA THR A 2 -27.71 7.78 -63.65
C THR A 2 -27.73 6.30 -64.08
N ARG A 3 -27.67 5.37 -63.11
CA ARG A 3 -28.16 3.96 -63.09
C ARG A 3 -27.26 3.16 -62.14
N GLY A 4 -27.76 2.35 -61.22
CA GLY A 4 -29.15 2.09 -60.82
C GLY A 4 -29.20 1.20 -59.58
N VAL A 5 -30.16 1.49 -58.70
CA VAL A 5 -30.47 0.85 -57.40
C VAL A 5 -30.49 -0.69 -57.43
N CYS A 6 -29.98 -1.32 -56.37
CA CYS A 6 -30.64 -2.46 -55.71
C CYS A 6 -30.46 -2.33 -54.18
N VAL A 7 -31.58 -2.36 -53.45
CA VAL A 7 -31.62 -2.41 -51.98
C VAL A 7 -31.89 -3.85 -51.56
N ALA A 8 -31.19 -4.33 -50.53
CA ALA A 8 -31.57 -5.52 -49.79
C ALA A 8 -31.38 -5.24 -48.29
N GLU A 9 -32.49 -5.12 -47.57
CA GLU A 9 -32.49 -5.18 -46.12
C GLU A 9 -32.43 -6.66 -45.69
N GLU A 10 -31.43 -7.04 -44.90
CA GLU A 10 -31.54 -8.23 -44.06
C GLU A 10 -31.13 -7.90 -42.62
N ALA A 11 -32.13 -7.94 -41.73
CA ALA A 11 -31.90 -7.86 -40.29
C ALA A 11 -31.44 -9.24 -39.78
N GLY A 12 -30.13 -9.37 -39.51
CA GLY A 12 -29.53 -10.60 -38.99
C GLY A 12 -28.56 -10.30 -37.85
N ARG A 13 -28.80 -10.89 -36.67
CA ARG A 13 -28.01 -10.66 -35.44
C ARG A 13 -26.52 -10.97 -35.65
N THR A 14 -25.69 -9.95 -35.81
CA THR A 14 -24.23 -10.10 -35.71
C THR A 14 -23.84 -10.27 -34.25
N VAL A 15 -23.69 -11.52 -33.81
CA VAL A 15 -23.06 -11.83 -32.52
C VAL A 15 -21.62 -11.30 -32.60
N CYS A 16 -21.30 -10.30 -31.78
CA CYS A 16 -19.96 -9.73 -31.75
C CYS A 16 -18.97 -10.82 -31.31
N PRO A 17 -17.94 -11.17 -32.11
CA PRO A 17 -17.01 -12.22 -31.73
C PRO A 17 -16.22 -11.77 -30.51
N TYR A 18 -16.14 -12.64 -29.50
CA TYR A 18 -15.23 -12.47 -28.37
C TYR A 18 -13.81 -12.24 -28.91
N TYR A 19 -13.25 -11.05 -28.69
CA TYR A 19 -11.83 -10.80 -28.89
C TYR A 19 -11.04 -11.58 -27.85
N ARG A 20 -10.73 -12.84 -28.18
CA ARG A 20 -9.73 -13.64 -27.47
C ARG A 20 -8.37 -13.05 -27.81
N THR A 21 -7.83 -12.21 -26.93
CA THR A 21 -6.47 -11.67 -27.05
C THR A 21 -5.46 -12.82 -27.11
N MET A 22 -4.48 -12.73 -28.01
CA MET A 22 -3.33 -13.63 -27.97
C MET A 22 -2.43 -13.22 -26.79
N PRO A 23 -1.79 -14.17 -26.09
CA PRO A 23 -0.74 -13.84 -25.13
C PRO A 23 0.37 -13.04 -25.82
N GLY A 24 0.74 -11.89 -25.27
CA GLY A 24 1.87 -11.06 -25.73
C GLY A 24 1.52 -9.85 -26.61
N THR A 25 0.26 -9.60 -27.00
CA THR A 25 -0.12 -8.35 -27.70
C THR A 25 -0.76 -7.34 -26.75
N LYS A 26 -0.04 -6.24 -26.42
CA LYS A 26 -0.58 -5.10 -25.65
C LYS A 26 -1.78 -4.48 -26.38
N ARG A 27 -2.88 -4.23 -25.68
CA ARG A 27 -4.18 -3.76 -26.19
C ARG A 27 -4.20 -2.25 -26.39
N PHE A 28 -3.52 -1.50 -25.53
CA PHE A 28 -3.36 -0.06 -25.57
C PHE A 28 -1.87 0.29 -25.74
N GLN A 29 -1.60 1.50 -26.24
CA GLN A 29 -0.23 2.01 -26.31
C GLN A 29 0.24 2.42 -24.90
N HIS A 30 1.34 1.81 -24.46
CA HIS A 30 2.05 2.06 -23.21
C HIS A 30 3.26 2.97 -23.41
N VAL A 31 3.68 3.63 -22.32
CA VAL A 31 4.91 4.43 -22.24
C VAL A 31 6.04 3.69 -21.54
N ILE A 32 5.74 2.76 -20.63
CA ILE A 32 6.75 1.89 -20.00
C ILE A 32 6.64 0.44 -20.47
N GLU A 33 7.74 -0.28 -20.31
CA GLU A 33 7.74 -1.73 -20.34
C GLU A 33 7.36 -2.24 -18.95
N THR A 34 6.11 -2.67 -18.80
CA THR A 34 5.63 -3.42 -17.64
C THR A 34 6.34 -4.78 -17.57
N PRO A 35 6.52 -5.39 -16.38
CA PRO A 35 6.91 -6.79 -16.26
C PRO A 35 5.97 -7.72 -17.03
N GLU A 36 6.45 -8.92 -17.35
CA GLU A 36 5.60 -10.02 -17.84
C GLU A 36 4.48 -10.34 -16.83
N PRO A 37 3.35 -10.93 -17.28
CA PRO A 37 2.27 -11.38 -16.40
C PRO A 37 2.78 -12.26 -15.25
N GLY A 38 2.31 -11.98 -14.03
CA GLY A 38 2.88 -12.54 -12.81
C GLY A 38 2.32 -13.91 -12.45
N GLU A 39 3.15 -14.78 -11.85
CA GLU A 39 2.70 -16.08 -11.29
C GLU A 39 1.50 -15.94 -10.32
N TRP A 40 1.31 -14.75 -9.72
CA TRP A 40 0.26 -14.43 -8.77
C TRP A 40 -1.16 -14.41 -9.36
N GLU A 41 -1.28 -14.23 -10.68
CA GLU A 41 -2.54 -14.24 -11.44
C GLU A 41 -3.16 -15.64 -11.52
N LEU A 42 -2.34 -16.69 -11.35
CA LEU A 42 -2.79 -18.07 -11.37
C LEU A 42 -3.67 -18.38 -10.15
N SER A 43 -4.86 -18.94 -10.37
CA SER A 43 -5.83 -19.26 -9.30
C SER A 43 -5.31 -20.22 -8.23
N GLY A 44 -4.28 -21.02 -8.54
CA GLY A 44 -3.61 -21.90 -7.58
C GLY A 44 -2.55 -21.22 -6.70
N TYR A 45 -2.05 -20.04 -7.07
CA TYR A 45 -1.01 -19.33 -6.31
C TYR A 45 -1.61 -18.71 -5.05
N GLU A 46 -1.29 -19.28 -3.88
CA GLU A 46 -1.79 -18.83 -2.57
C GLU A 46 -3.32 -18.63 -2.55
N ALA A 47 -4.07 -19.58 -3.09
CA ALA A 47 -5.51 -19.47 -3.40
C ALA A 47 -6.42 -18.99 -2.24
N ALA A 48 -6.03 -19.25 -0.99
CA ALA A 48 -6.77 -18.85 0.20
C ALA A 48 -6.42 -17.43 0.73
N VAL A 49 -5.48 -16.74 0.10
CA VAL A 49 -4.96 -15.43 0.52
C VAL A 49 -5.43 -14.34 -0.45
N PRO A 50 -6.04 -13.22 0.02
CA PRO A 50 -6.40 -12.09 -0.83
C PRO A 50 -5.18 -11.50 -1.54
N ILE A 51 -5.33 -11.00 -2.77
CA ILE A 51 -4.21 -10.46 -3.60
C ILE A 51 -3.35 -9.47 -2.81
N THR A 52 -3.97 -8.56 -2.05
CA THR A 52 -3.27 -7.55 -1.23
C THR A 52 -2.40 -8.11 -0.09
N GLU A 53 -2.63 -9.36 0.32
CA GLU A 53 -1.88 -10.06 1.39
C GLU A 53 -0.96 -11.17 0.85
N LYS A 54 -1.01 -11.48 -0.45
CA LYS A 54 -0.12 -12.47 -1.10
C LYS A 54 1.33 -11.94 -1.17
N SER A 55 2.29 -12.87 -1.21
CA SER A 55 3.68 -12.56 -1.55
C SER A 55 3.87 -12.32 -3.04
N ASN A 56 4.45 -11.18 -3.41
CA ASN A 56 4.85 -10.91 -4.78
C ASN A 56 6.00 -11.86 -5.19
N PRO A 57 5.86 -12.62 -6.30
CA PRO A 57 6.88 -13.59 -6.72
C PRO A 57 8.23 -12.93 -7.08
N LEU A 58 8.23 -11.67 -7.54
CA LEU A 58 9.43 -10.93 -7.93
C LEU A 58 10.34 -10.59 -6.74
N THR A 59 9.77 -10.47 -5.53
CA THR A 59 10.47 -9.90 -4.37
C THR A 59 10.78 -10.90 -3.26
N ARG A 60 10.70 -12.21 -3.51
CA ARG A 60 10.92 -13.27 -2.49
C ARG A 60 12.27 -13.20 -1.76
N ASP A 61 13.27 -12.52 -2.32
CA ASP A 61 14.61 -12.31 -1.73
C ASP A 61 14.93 -10.83 -1.43
N LEU A 62 13.89 -10.01 -1.24
CA LEU A 62 14.00 -8.59 -0.87
C LEU A 62 14.77 -8.39 0.45
N ASP A 63 14.61 -9.30 1.42
CA ASP A 63 15.35 -9.34 2.69
C ASP A 63 16.88 -9.42 2.56
N LYS A 64 17.39 -9.83 1.39
CA LYS A 64 18.82 -9.98 1.07
C LYS A 64 19.29 -9.02 -0.03
N ALA A 65 18.42 -8.14 -0.51
CA ALA A 65 18.73 -7.20 -1.57
C ALA A 65 19.60 -6.04 -1.05
N ASP A 66 20.62 -5.66 -1.81
CA ASP A 66 21.26 -4.35 -1.64
C ASP A 66 20.32 -3.21 -2.07
N ALA A 67 20.66 -1.97 -1.74
CA ALA A 67 19.79 -0.82 -2.01
C ALA A 67 19.44 -0.64 -3.50
N GLU A 68 20.33 -0.99 -4.43
CA GLU A 68 20.08 -0.84 -5.87
C GLU A 68 19.12 -1.91 -6.37
N LYS A 69 19.27 -3.15 -5.88
CA LYS A 69 18.32 -4.23 -6.10
C LYS A 69 16.97 -3.92 -5.44
N VAL A 70 16.92 -3.35 -4.24
CA VAL A 70 15.66 -2.93 -3.59
C VAL A 70 14.93 -1.88 -4.45
N VAL A 71 15.61 -0.81 -4.90
CA VAL A 71 14.99 0.19 -5.78
C VAL A 71 14.45 -0.45 -7.06
N ARG A 72 15.21 -1.36 -7.68
CA ARG A 72 14.77 -2.06 -8.89
C ARG A 72 13.53 -2.93 -8.65
N LEU A 73 13.53 -3.72 -7.58
CA LEU A 73 12.42 -4.61 -7.23
C LEU A 73 11.13 -3.83 -6.91
N LEU A 74 11.23 -2.79 -6.07
CA LEU A 74 10.07 -1.98 -5.71
C LEU A 74 9.57 -1.16 -6.91
N GLY A 75 10.46 -0.65 -7.76
CA GLY A 75 10.09 0.01 -9.01
C GLY A 75 9.42 -0.93 -10.02
N GLN A 76 9.80 -2.20 -10.09
CA GLN A 76 9.10 -3.22 -10.87
C GLN A 76 7.69 -3.47 -10.31
N CYS A 77 7.56 -3.59 -8.98
CA CYS A 77 6.25 -3.73 -8.33
C CYS A 77 5.33 -2.50 -8.55
N ASP A 78 5.85 -1.28 -8.54
CA ASP A 78 5.07 -0.08 -8.91
C ASP A 78 4.65 -0.07 -10.39
N ALA A 79 5.41 -0.72 -11.28
CA ALA A 79 5.07 -0.82 -12.71
C ALA A 79 3.91 -1.81 -12.97
N GLU A 80 3.71 -2.81 -12.09
CA GLU A 80 2.59 -3.78 -12.18
C GLU A 80 1.22 -3.08 -12.10
N ILE A 81 1.13 -1.88 -11.50
CA ILE A 81 -0.11 -1.07 -11.46
C ILE A 81 -0.61 -0.70 -12.87
N PHE A 82 0.29 -0.65 -13.86
CA PHE A 82 -0.01 -0.32 -15.24
C PHE A 82 -0.14 -1.54 -16.17
N GLN A 83 -0.09 -2.77 -15.65
CA GLN A 83 -0.37 -3.98 -16.44
C GLN A 83 -1.84 -4.01 -16.89
N GLU A 84 -2.10 -4.51 -18.10
CA GLU A 84 -3.44 -4.50 -18.70
C GLU A 84 -4.27 -5.71 -18.27
N GLU A 85 -5.37 -5.45 -17.55
CA GLU A 85 -6.47 -6.42 -17.43
C GLU A 85 -7.78 -5.91 -18.06
N GLY A 86 -8.63 -6.86 -18.46
CA GLY A 86 -9.70 -6.66 -19.44
C GLY A 86 -11.00 -6.02 -18.94
N GLN A 87 -10.98 -5.09 -17.98
CA GLN A 87 -12.20 -4.39 -17.51
C GLN A 87 -12.27 -2.93 -17.96
N ALA A 88 -13.47 -2.49 -18.35
CA ALA A 88 -13.73 -1.11 -18.70
C ALA A 88 -13.94 -0.28 -17.44
N MET A 89 -13.22 0.84 -17.34
CA MET A 89 -13.43 1.84 -16.29
C MET A 89 -14.85 2.43 -16.42
N PRO A 90 -15.69 2.37 -15.38
CA PRO A 90 -16.98 3.05 -15.41
C PRO A 90 -16.77 4.56 -15.51
N THR A 91 -17.64 5.22 -16.27
CA THR A 91 -17.58 6.66 -16.47
C THR A 91 -18.45 7.34 -15.43
N TYR A 92 -17.87 8.23 -14.63
CA TYR A 92 -18.58 8.94 -13.56
C TYR A 92 -18.87 10.39 -13.94
N GLN A 93 -20.02 10.91 -13.53
CA GLN A 93 -20.40 12.32 -13.65
C GLN A 93 -20.90 12.79 -12.28
N GLU A 94 -20.34 13.89 -11.79
CA GLU A 94 -20.81 14.56 -10.57
C GLU A 94 -22.13 15.29 -10.85
N PRO A 95 -23.17 15.13 -10.00
CA PRO A 95 -24.35 16.00 -10.06
C PRO A 95 -24.00 17.40 -9.56
N GLU A 96 -24.62 18.42 -10.16
CA GLU A 96 -24.59 19.78 -9.60
C GLU A 96 -25.09 19.76 -8.13
N GLU A 97 -24.45 20.57 -7.28
CA GLU A 97 -24.70 20.72 -5.83
C GLU A 97 -24.40 19.50 -4.91
N ALA A 98 -23.80 18.41 -5.39
CA ALA A 98 -23.43 17.27 -4.55
C ALA A 98 -22.23 17.55 -3.61
N LEU A 99 -22.24 16.99 -2.40
CA LEU A 99 -21.03 16.90 -1.55
C LEU A 99 -20.27 15.61 -1.89
N VAL A 100 -18.95 15.70 -2.12
CA VAL A 100 -18.09 14.51 -2.29
C VAL A 100 -17.32 14.23 -1.00
N VAL A 101 -17.58 13.07 -0.39
CA VAL A 101 -16.90 12.59 0.81
C VAL A 101 -15.95 11.47 0.40
N LEU A 102 -14.65 11.64 0.61
CA LEU A 102 -13.69 10.54 0.50
C LEU A 102 -13.40 9.98 1.90
N SER A 103 -13.28 8.66 2.05
CA SER A 103 -13.16 8.04 3.38
C SER A 103 -12.18 6.87 3.43
N GLY A 104 -11.45 6.69 4.53
CA GLY A 104 -10.64 5.49 4.74
C GLY A 104 -9.87 5.42 6.06
N GLY A 105 -9.21 4.28 6.30
CA GLY A 105 -8.27 4.06 7.41
C GLY A 105 -6.81 4.18 6.97
N GLY A 106 -5.91 4.58 7.89
CA GLY A 106 -4.46 4.70 7.65
C GLY A 106 -4.13 5.52 6.38
N THR A 107 -3.21 5.02 5.55
CA THR A 107 -2.90 5.62 4.24
C THR A 107 -4.14 5.86 3.36
N SER A 108 -5.18 5.02 3.42
CA SER A 108 -6.39 5.23 2.59
C SER A 108 -7.15 6.51 3.02
N GLY A 109 -7.24 6.76 4.33
CA GLY A 109 -7.79 8.00 4.87
C GLY A 109 -6.90 9.22 4.61
N ARG A 110 -5.57 9.05 4.60
CA ARG A 110 -4.65 10.14 4.23
C ARG A 110 -4.64 10.44 2.72
N MET A 111 -4.94 9.45 1.88
CA MET A 111 -5.25 9.68 0.47
C MET A 111 -6.56 10.45 0.33
N ALA A 112 -7.63 10.08 1.04
CA ALA A 112 -8.88 10.85 1.08
C ALA A 112 -8.65 12.32 1.46
N PHE A 113 -7.85 12.57 2.51
CA PHE A 113 -7.38 13.90 2.90
C PHE A 113 -6.69 14.63 1.73
N LEU A 114 -5.62 14.05 1.16
CA LEU A 114 -4.88 14.64 0.04
C LEU A 114 -5.78 14.95 -1.17
N MET A 115 -6.69 14.04 -1.54
CA MET A 115 -7.64 14.26 -2.63
C MET A 115 -8.56 15.45 -2.33
N SER A 116 -9.14 15.50 -1.13
CA SER A 116 -10.03 16.61 -0.76
C SER A 116 -9.31 17.97 -0.77
N VAL A 117 -8.07 18.03 -0.30
CA VAL A 117 -7.21 19.23 -0.37
C VAL A 117 -6.95 19.61 -1.83
N SER A 118 -6.53 18.65 -2.65
CA SER A 118 -6.18 18.87 -4.06
C SER A 118 -7.35 19.35 -4.91
N PHE A 119 -8.51 18.71 -4.79
CA PHE A 119 -9.69 19.09 -5.58
C PHE A 119 -10.39 20.34 -5.04
N ASN A 120 -10.37 20.60 -3.71
CA ASN A 120 -10.82 21.91 -3.21
C ASN A 120 -9.89 23.06 -3.65
N GLN A 121 -8.58 22.84 -3.74
CA GLN A 121 -7.65 23.81 -4.34
C GLN A 121 -7.93 24.04 -5.84
N LEU A 122 -8.29 22.98 -6.58
CA LEU A 122 -8.73 23.09 -7.97
C LEU A 122 -9.98 23.98 -8.07
N MET A 123 -11.04 23.66 -7.33
CA MET A 123 -12.29 24.44 -7.32
C MET A 123 -12.05 25.91 -6.90
N LYS A 124 -11.26 26.15 -5.85
CA LYS A 124 -10.89 27.50 -5.39
C LYS A 124 -10.15 28.29 -6.48
N GLY A 125 -9.27 27.64 -7.24
CA GLY A 125 -8.56 28.25 -8.38
C GLY A 125 -9.47 28.65 -9.54
N LEU A 126 -10.68 28.09 -9.60
CA LEU A 126 -11.72 28.37 -10.61
C LEU A 126 -12.76 29.39 -10.11
N GLY A 127 -12.65 29.85 -8.87
CA GLY A 127 -13.68 30.67 -8.21
C GLY A 127 -14.93 29.87 -7.80
N GLN A 128 -14.87 28.53 -7.83
CA GLN A 128 -15.94 27.65 -7.40
C GLN A 128 -15.88 27.41 -5.89
N LYS A 129 -17.02 27.05 -5.30
CA LYS A 129 -17.12 26.66 -3.89
C LYS A 129 -16.55 25.25 -3.71
N PRO A 130 -15.73 24.98 -2.66
CA PRO A 130 -15.26 23.62 -2.36
C PRO A 130 -16.43 22.67 -2.08
N LEU A 131 -16.40 21.50 -2.73
CA LEU A 131 -17.39 20.42 -2.57
C LEU A 131 -16.80 19.13 -1.99
N TYR A 132 -15.49 19.05 -1.79
CA TYR A 132 -14.83 17.86 -1.27
C TYR A 132 -14.62 17.93 0.24
N THR A 133 -14.73 16.79 0.90
CA THR A 133 -14.31 16.61 2.29
C THR A 133 -13.76 15.18 2.48
N TYR A 134 -13.05 14.97 3.58
CA TYR A 134 -12.46 13.68 3.92
C TYR A 134 -12.96 13.18 5.28
N LEU A 135 -13.02 11.87 5.42
CA LEU A 135 -13.18 11.16 6.68
C LEU A 135 -12.00 10.20 6.85
N ILE A 136 -11.24 10.36 7.93
CA ILE A 136 -10.17 9.44 8.30
C ILE A 136 -10.52 8.79 9.64
N ALA A 137 -10.38 7.48 9.71
CA ALA A 137 -10.56 6.74 10.95
C ALA A 137 -9.66 7.34 12.05
N GLY A 138 -10.24 7.74 13.18
CA GLY A 138 -9.53 8.35 14.31
C GLY A 138 -9.29 9.86 14.26
N GLY A 139 -9.87 10.59 13.30
CA GLY A 139 -9.85 12.06 13.23
C GLY A 139 -8.57 12.65 12.65
N ASP A 140 -8.41 13.98 12.71
CA ASP A 140 -7.27 14.67 12.08
C ASP A 140 -5.93 14.25 12.69
N ARG A 141 -5.95 13.81 13.96
CA ARG A 141 -4.84 13.14 14.65
C ARG A 141 -4.25 11.97 13.85
N SER A 142 -5.07 11.23 13.10
CA SER A 142 -4.61 10.09 12.29
C SER A 142 -3.88 10.51 11.00
N VAL A 143 -3.99 11.78 10.57
CA VAL A 143 -3.21 12.29 9.44
C VAL A 143 -1.72 12.28 9.79
N VAL A 144 -1.37 12.66 11.02
CA VAL A 144 0.03 12.83 11.47
C VAL A 144 0.54 11.71 12.37
N ALA A 145 -0.35 10.88 12.94
CA ALA A 145 0.01 9.78 13.86
C ALA A 145 -0.57 8.41 13.45
N SER A 146 0.09 7.34 13.91
CA SER A 146 -0.32 5.93 13.76
C SER A 146 -1.47 5.64 14.73
N ARG A 147 -2.67 5.30 14.22
CA ARG A 147 -3.93 5.18 15.00
C ARG A 147 -4.83 4.05 14.47
N GLU A 148 -4.21 2.95 14.05
CA GLU A 148 -4.79 1.91 13.17
C GLU A 148 -6.06 1.26 13.74
N ARG A 149 -6.15 1.09 15.07
CA ARG A 149 -7.31 0.51 15.77
C ARG A 149 -8.62 1.22 15.48
N THR A 150 -8.56 2.52 15.15
CA THR A 150 -9.76 3.32 14.88
C THR A 150 -10.48 2.92 13.59
N GLU A 151 -9.85 2.15 12.69
CA GLU A 151 -10.52 1.63 11.48
C GLU A 151 -11.41 0.41 11.76
N ASP A 152 -11.32 -0.20 12.96
CA ASP A 152 -12.05 -1.43 13.34
C ASP A 152 -13.50 -1.22 13.80
N SER A 153 -14.00 0.02 13.88
CA SER A 153 -15.41 0.32 14.22
C SER A 153 -16.20 0.79 13.01
N ALA A 154 -17.25 0.06 12.65
CA ALA A 154 -18.23 0.46 11.65
C ALA A 154 -19.13 1.59 12.14
N LEU A 155 -19.52 1.59 13.41
CA LEU A 155 -20.37 2.63 14.00
C LEU A 155 -19.69 4.00 13.98
N HIS A 156 -18.40 4.06 14.33
CA HIS A 156 -17.59 5.29 14.21
C HIS A 156 -17.62 5.85 12.78
N GLY A 157 -17.50 4.98 11.76
CA GLY A 157 -17.61 5.38 10.36
C GLY A 157 -18.95 6.02 10.00
N ILE A 158 -20.04 5.43 10.48
CA ILE A 158 -21.41 5.90 10.25
C ILE A 158 -21.67 7.23 10.97
N GLU A 159 -21.20 7.39 12.21
CA GLU A 159 -21.37 8.61 12.99
C GLU A 159 -20.67 9.81 12.34
N GLU A 160 -19.41 9.66 11.93
CA GLU A 160 -18.67 10.74 11.25
C GLU A 160 -19.29 11.08 9.88
N LEU A 161 -19.77 10.07 9.14
CA LEU A 161 -20.48 10.31 7.89
C LEU A 161 -21.77 11.09 8.11
N LYS A 162 -22.59 10.73 9.10
CA LYS A 162 -23.81 11.48 9.46
C LYS A 162 -23.52 12.93 9.84
N LYS A 163 -22.44 13.18 10.60
CA LYS A 163 -22.01 14.54 11.00
C LYS A 163 -21.69 15.42 9.79
N VAL A 164 -20.85 14.95 8.88
CA VAL A 164 -20.38 15.77 7.73
C VAL A 164 -21.44 15.92 6.62
N THR A 165 -22.45 15.05 6.60
CA THR A 165 -23.50 15.02 5.56
C THR A 165 -24.84 15.58 6.02
N ALA A 166 -24.95 16.05 7.27
CA ALA A 166 -26.15 16.66 7.81
C ALA A 166 -26.68 17.82 6.92
N GLY A 167 -27.95 17.75 6.56
CA GLY A 167 -28.63 18.74 5.72
C GLY A 167 -28.25 18.74 4.23
N LYS A 168 -27.43 17.79 3.76
CA LYS A 168 -27.13 17.61 2.33
C LYS A 168 -28.25 16.85 1.62
N LYS A 169 -28.57 17.26 0.39
CA LYS A 169 -29.59 16.61 -0.46
C LYS A 169 -29.02 15.49 -1.33
N ARG A 170 -27.76 15.64 -1.77
CA ARG A 170 -27.04 14.65 -2.56
C ARG A 170 -25.60 14.55 -2.07
N VAL A 171 -25.12 13.32 -1.87
CA VAL A 171 -23.80 13.03 -1.34
C VAL A 171 -23.21 11.84 -2.08
N ILE A 172 -21.95 11.96 -2.47
CA ILE A 172 -21.16 10.88 -3.06
C ILE A 172 -20.17 10.44 -2.01
N VAL A 173 -20.13 9.14 -1.67
CA VAL A 173 -19.26 8.63 -0.62
C VAL A 173 -18.28 7.62 -1.21
N ILE A 174 -17.04 8.05 -1.39
CA ILE A 174 -15.93 7.26 -1.92
C ILE A 174 -15.22 6.57 -0.74
N GLY A 175 -15.64 5.36 -0.41
CA GLY A 175 -15.05 4.52 0.63
C GLY A 175 -13.82 3.76 0.12
N ILE A 176 -12.65 4.06 0.66
CA ILE A 176 -11.36 3.52 0.22
C ILE A 176 -10.86 2.47 1.21
N SER A 177 -10.80 1.21 0.77
CA SER A 177 -10.18 0.10 1.51
C SER A 177 -9.42 -0.81 0.55
N VAL A 178 -8.10 -0.61 0.44
CA VAL A 178 -7.21 -1.39 -0.45
C VAL A 178 -7.50 -2.90 -0.38
N GLY A 179 -7.54 -3.46 0.83
CA GLY A 179 -7.77 -4.89 1.06
C GLY A 179 -9.24 -5.33 1.09
N LEU A 180 -10.21 -4.43 0.91
CA LEU A 180 -11.64 -4.67 1.17
C LEU A 180 -11.88 -5.29 2.56
N SER A 181 -11.43 -4.58 3.60
CA SER A 181 -11.33 -5.14 4.95
C SER A 181 -11.64 -4.21 6.13
N ALA A 182 -11.69 -2.89 5.96
CA ALA A 182 -11.80 -1.93 7.06
C ALA A 182 -13.26 -1.71 7.53
N PRO A 183 -13.65 -2.08 8.77
CA PRO A 183 -15.00 -1.86 9.28
C PRO A 183 -15.55 -0.44 9.16
N PHE A 184 -14.72 0.57 9.42
CA PHE A 184 -15.05 1.99 9.27
C PHE A 184 -15.64 2.33 7.90
N VAL A 185 -15.11 1.71 6.83
CA VAL A 185 -15.63 1.88 5.46
C VAL A 185 -16.85 1.00 5.21
N ALA A 186 -16.87 -0.24 5.73
CA ALA A 186 -18.02 -1.13 5.58
C ALA A 186 -19.32 -0.53 6.13
N GLY A 187 -19.29 0.01 7.37
CA GLY A 187 -20.45 0.65 7.97
C GLY A 187 -20.96 1.85 7.18
N GLN A 188 -20.04 2.67 6.65
CA GLN A 188 -20.37 3.81 5.81
C GLN A 188 -21.06 3.40 4.50
N MET A 189 -20.53 2.39 3.80
CA MET A 189 -21.14 1.89 2.57
C MET A 189 -22.52 1.28 2.83
N ASP A 190 -22.68 0.50 3.90
CA ASP A 190 -23.95 -0.12 4.27
C ASP A 190 -25.02 0.94 4.61
N TYR A 191 -24.66 1.95 5.41
CA TYR A 191 -25.52 3.09 5.71
C TYR A 191 -25.93 3.90 4.48
N CYS A 192 -25.02 4.09 3.50
CA CYS A 192 -25.35 4.75 2.24
C CYS A 192 -26.39 3.94 1.42
N MET A 193 -26.24 2.62 1.38
CA MET A 193 -27.16 1.72 0.66
C MET A 193 -28.55 1.64 1.29
N ASP A 194 -28.70 2.01 2.57
CA ASP A 194 -30.00 2.17 3.23
C ASP A 194 -30.68 3.51 2.93
N ASN A 195 -29.97 4.47 2.28
CA ASN A 195 -30.39 5.87 2.14
C ASN A 195 -30.09 6.43 0.72
N THR A 196 -30.33 5.65 -0.33
CA THR A 196 -29.94 5.96 -1.73
C THR A 196 -30.57 7.21 -2.34
N ASP A 197 -31.66 7.74 -1.76
CA ASP A 197 -32.23 9.04 -2.12
C ASP A 197 -31.21 10.18 -1.97
N VAL A 198 -30.39 10.10 -0.92
CA VAL A 198 -29.34 11.09 -0.61
C VAL A 198 -27.96 10.62 -1.06
N PHE A 199 -27.63 9.35 -0.81
CA PHE A 199 -26.26 8.84 -0.92
C PHE A 199 -26.01 8.02 -2.19
N LEU A 200 -24.83 8.20 -2.79
CA LEU A 200 -24.26 7.32 -3.80
C LEU A 200 -22.95 6.72 -3.28
N PRO A 201 -22.92 5.43 -2.85
CA PRO A 201 -21.71 4.79 -2.36
C PRO A 201 -20.83 4.28 -3.50
N VAL A 202 -19.53 4.60 -3.42
CA VAL A 202 -18.47 4.15 -4.33
C VAL A 202 -17.37 3.49 -3.49
N LEU A 203 -17.15 2.20 -3.68
CA LEU A 203 -16.14 1.42 -2.96
C LEU A 203 -14.89 1.27 -3.81
N VAL A 204 -13.73 1.68 -3.29
CA VAL A 204 -12.42 1.55 -3.92
C VAL A 204 -11.57 0.54 -3.16
N GLY A 205 -11.01 -0.43 -3.88
CA GLY A 205 -10.07 -1.43 -3.34
C GLY A 205 -9.32 -2.14 -4.46
N PHE A 206 -8.55 -3.18 -4.13
CA PHE A 206 -7.72 -3.90 -5.11
C PHE A 206 -7.75 -5.43 -4.92
N ASN A 207 -8.83 -5.93 -4.31
CA ASN A 207 -9.18 -7.36 -4.25
C ASN A 207 -10.49 -7.60 -5.03
N PRO A 208 -10.69 -8.77 -5.64
CA PRO A 208 -12.01 -9.26 -6.00
C PRO A 208 -12.94 -9.28 -4.77
N VAL A 209 -14.23 -8.99 -4.95
CA VAL A 209 -15.19 -8.96 -3.82
C VAL A 209 -15.30 -10.32 -3.11
N SER A 210 -15.13 -11.43 -3.82
CA SER A 210 -15.04 -12.79 -3.24
C SER A 210 -13.83 -13.00 -2.31
N MET A 211 -12.81 -12.12 -2.38
CA MET A 211 -11.65 -12.10 -1.48
C MET A 211 -11.76 -11.03 -0.37
N ALA A 212 -12.83 -10.22 -0.34
CA ALA A 212 -13.08 -9.29 0.75
C ALA A 212 -13.23 -10.01 2.09
N ARG A 213 -12.95 -9.32 3.20
CA ARG A 213 -12.92 -9.92 4.54
C ARG A 213 -14.30 -10.44 4.94
N ASN A 214 -14.36 -11.72 5.34
CA ASN A 214 -15.59 -12.39 5.76
C ASN A 214 -15.59 -12.80 7.24
N ASP A 215 -14.60 -12.38 8.01
CA ASP A 215 -14.64 -12.43 9.46
C ASP A 215 -15.65 -11.39 9.99
N PRO A 216 -16.37 -11.68 11.10
CA PRO A 216 -17.30 -10.74 11.71
C PRO A 216 -16.66 -9.39 12.03
N ILE A 217 -17.48 -8.34 12.03
CA ILE A 217 -17.14 -7.03 12.55
C ILE A 217 -17.73 -6.94 13.95
N GLU A 218 -16.95 -6.53 14.95
CA GLU A 218 -17.36 -6.61 16.37
C GLU A 218 -18.56 -5.71 16.70
N ASP A 219 -18.70 -4.56 16.02
CA ASP A 219 -19.77 -3.58 16.23
C ASP A 219 -20.80 -3.54 15.08
N TRP A 220 -20.80 -4.52 14.17
CA TRP A 220 -21.70 -4.53 13.00
C TRP A 220 -22.24 -5.92 12.67
N SER A 221 -23.45 -5.97 12.12
CA SER A 221 -24.14 -7.24 11.78
C SER A 221 -23.61 -7.91 10.51
N SER A 222 -23.06 -7.14 9.58
CA SER A 222 -22.58 -7.62 8.28
C SER A 222 -21.05 -7.64 8.20
N THR A 223 -20.49 -8.65 7.52
CA THR A 223 -19.06 -8.68 7.18
C THR A 223 -18.75 -7.70 6.03
N PHE A 224 -17.47 -7.32 5.86
CA PHE A 224 -17.09 -6.45 4.73
C PHE A 224 -17.50 -7.08 3.38
N ARG A 225 -17.32 -8.41 3.24
CA ARG A 225 -17.76 -9.14 2.05
C ARG A 225 -19.25 -9.01 1.79
N GLN A 226 -20.11 -9.20 2.80
CA GLN A 226 -21.56 -9.08 2.64
C GLN A 226 -21.98 -7.68 2.18
N VAL A 227 -21.36 -6.63 2.73
CA VAL A 227 -21.57 -5.24 2.29
C VAL A 227 -21.12 -5.05 0.84
N ALA A 228 -19.94 -5.55 0.46
CA ALA A 228 -19.43 -5.43 -0.91
C ALA A 228 -20.26 -6.23 -1.93
N GLU A 229 -20.76 -7.42 -1.57
CA GLU A 229 -21.71 -8.20 -2.38
C GLU A 229 -23.06 -7.50 -2.55
N ARG A 230 -23.54 -6.77 -1.52
CA ARG A 230 -24.72 -5.90 -1.62
C ARG A 230 -24.47 -4.75 -2.60
N MET A 231 -23.30 -4.11 -2.54
CA MET A 231 -22.91 -3.05 -3.50
C MET A 231 -22.84 -3.56 -4.94
N GLN A 232 -22.30 -4.77 -5.18
CA GLN A 232 -22.28 -5.34 -6.54
C GLN A 232 -23.68 -5.53 -7.13
N LYS A 233 -24.65 -5.99 -6.33
CA LYS A 233 -26.06 -6.12 -6.76
C LYS A 233 -26.70 -4.76 -7.07
N MET A 234 -26.35 -3.72 -6.32
CA MET A 234 -26.85 -2.36 -6.54
C MET A 234 -26.17 -1.68 -7.74
N GLN A 235 -24.95 -2.08 -8.10
CA GLN A 235 -24.23 -1.60 -9.28
C GLN A 235 -24.90 -2.02 -10.60
N GLU A 236 -25.61 -3.16 -10.65
CA GLU A 236 -26.45 -3.55 -11.80
C GLU A 236 -27.52 -2.48 -12.13
N LYS A 237 -27.97 -1.73 -11.12
CA LYS A 237 -28.95 -0.64 -11.24
C LYS A 237 -28.33 0.76 -11.24
N GLN A 238 -27.00 0.87 -11.19
CA GLN A 238 -26.27 2.15 -11.01
C GLN A 238 -26.56 2.85 -9.66
N GLU A 239 -27.03 2.11 -8.65
CA GLU A 239 -27.34 2.63 -7.29
C GLU A 239 -26.11 2.62 -6.36
N ALA A 240 -25.04 1.93 -6.76
CA ALA A 240 -23.74 1.85 -6.08
C ALA A 240 -22.63 1.53 -7.10
N PHE A 241 -21.36 1.72 -6.74
CA PHE A 241 -20.23 1.35 -7.60
C PHE A 241 -19.11 0.67 -6.82
N VAL A 242 -18.57 -0.44 -7.35
CA VAL A 242 -17.34 -1.07 -6.87
C VAL A 242 -16.25 -0.88 -7.92
N LEU A 243 -15.18 -0.18 -7.53
CA LEU A 243 -13.99 0.12 -8.33
C LEU A 243 -12.82 -0.69 -7.77
N ASN A 244 -12.67 -1.93 -8.22
CA ASN A 244 -11.70 -2.88 -7.67
C ASN A 244 -10.77 -3.54 -8.70
N PRO A 245 -10.01 -2.79 -9.49
CA PRO A 245 -9.02 -3.36 -10.42
C PRO A 245 -7.98 -4.18 -9.65
N ALA A 246 -7.54 -5.30 -10.22
CA ALA A 246 -6.42 -6.05 -9.65
C ALA A 246 -5.10 -5.35 -10.02
N VAL A 247 -4.30 -4.98 -9.03
CA VAL A 247 -2.96 -4.37 -9.25
C VAL A 247 -1.82 -5.30 -8.85
N GLY A 248 -2.12 -6.56 -8.51
CA GLY A 248 -1.17 -7.55 -8.02
C GLY A 248 -0.69 -7.33 -6.57
N PRO A 249 0.02 -8.30 -6.00
CA PRO A 249 0.55 -8.25 -4.63
C PRO A 249 1.60 -7.15 -4.43
N GLU A 250 1.72 -6.69 -3.19
CA GLU A 250 2.70 -5.69 -2.78
C GLU A 250 4.13 -6.24 -2.77
N GLY A 251 5.12 -5.40 -3.11
CA GLY A 251 6.54 -5.78 -3.07
C GLY A 251 7.02 -6.17 -1.67
N LEU A 252 6.40 -5.60 -0.64
CA LEU A 252 6.41 -6.07 0.75
C LEU A 252 4.96 -6.46 1.10
N SER A 253 4.70 -7.76 1.31
CA SER A 253 3.35 -8.33 1.43
C SER A 253 2.48 -7.59 2.45
N GLY A 254 1.29 -7.14 2.03
CA GLY A 254 0.37 -6.38 2.88
C GLY A 254 0.70 -4.88 3.05
N SER A 255 1.76 -4.35 2.41
CA SER A 255 2.18 -2.94 2.47
C SER A 255 1.28 -2.04 1.61
N SER A 256 -0.02 -2.00 1.93
CA SER A 256 -1.06 -1.27 1.18
C SER A 256 -0.79 0.22 0.96
N ARG A 257 0.17 0.80 1.71
CA ARG A 257 0.66 2.16 1.49
C ARG A 257 1.39 2.34 0.16
N MET A 258 1.97 1.26 -0.38
CA MET A 258 2.82 1.24 -1.58
C MET A 258 1.94 1.20 -2.84
N LYS A 259 1.76 0.05 -3.49
CA LYS A 259 1.00 -0.04 -4.75
C LYS A 259 -0.46 0.31 -4.56
N GLY A 260 -1.13 -0.20 -3.53
CA GLY A 260 -2.53 0.11 -3.24
C GLY A 260 -2.77 1.62 -3.05
N GLY A 261 -1.90 2.29 -2.30
CA GLY A 261 -1.93 3.74 -2.15
C GLY A 261 -1.63 4.51 -3.43
N SER A 262 -0.65 4.08 -4.23
CA SER A 262 -0.32 4.68 -5.53
C SER A 262 -1.47 4.52 -6.52
N ALA A 263 -2.03 3.31 -6.63
CA ALA A 263 -3.17 2.99 -7.48
C ALA A 263 -4.43 3.74 -7.06
N THR A 264 -4.68 3.90 -5.75
CA THR A 264 -5.78 4.75 -5.22
C THR A 264 -5.64 6.18 -5.74
N LYS A 265 -4.44 6.77 -5.62
CA LYS A 265 -4.17 8.14 -6.09
C LYS A 265 -4.41 8.26 -7.60
N ILE A 266 -3.79 7.40 -8.39
CA ILE A 266 -3.92 7.36 -9.86
C ILE A 266 -5.39 7.21 -10.28
N LEU A 267 -6.12 6.27 -9.69
CA LEU A 267 -7.51 5.97 -9.99
C LEU A 267 -8.42 7.17 -9.71
N LEU A 268 -8.36 7.69 -8.49
CA LEU A 268 -9.22 8.80 -8.04
C LEU A 268 -8.91 10.10 -8.77
N GLU A 269 -7.63 10.44 -8.98
CA GLU A 269 -7.26 11.66 -9.70
C GLU A 269 -7.70 11.60 -11.17
N THR A 270 -7.58 10.44 -11.81
CA THR A 270 -8.01 10.27 -13.21
C THR A 270 -9.53 10.42 -13.36
N LEU A 271 -10.33 9.81 -12.48
CA LEU A 271 -11.79 9.88 -12.58
C LEU A 271 -12.35 11.24 -12.13
N LEU A 272 -11.78 11.87 -11.09
CA LEU A 272 -12.22 13.19 -10.62
C LEU A 272 -11.81 14.31 -11.58
N LEU A 273 -10.61 14.28 -12.18
CA LEU A 273 -10.25 15.22 -13.25
C LEU A 273 -11.23 15.11 -14.44
N ALA A 274 -11.56 13.89 -14.87
CA ALA A 274 -12.51 13.66 -15.94
C ALA A 274 -13.94 14.14 -15.60
N ALA A 275 -14.34 14.08 -14.33
CA ALA A 275 -15.61 14.64 -13.84
C ALA A 275 -15.61 16.18 -13.93
N HIS A 276 -14.60 16.86 -13.35
CA HIS A 276 -14.43 18.32 -13.47
C HIS A 276 -14.41 18.77 -14.93
N LYS A 277 -13.60 18.14 -15.77
CA LYS A 277 -13.56 18.38 -17.22
C LYS A 277 -14.93 18.24 -17.90
N THR A 278 -15.78 17.33 -17.43
CA THR A 278 -17.15 17.18 -17.94
C THR A 278 -18.02 18.37 -17.54
N VAL A 279 -17.98 18.79 -16.27
CA VAL A 279 -18.77 19.92 -15.74
C VAL A 279 -18.31 21.25 -16.35
N ASP A 280 -17.01 21.54 -16.30
CA ASP A 280 -16.45 22.85 -16.64
C ASP A 280 -16.37 23.13 -18.16
N ARG A 281 -16.40 22.07 -18.98
CA ARG A 281 -16.19 22.19 -20.44
C ARG A 281 -17.21 21.43 -21.29
N GLY A 282 -18.15 20.70 -20.69
CA GLY A 282 -19.10 19.85 -21.42
C GLY A 282 -18.45 18.66 -22.15
N ILE A 283 -17.17 18.37 -21.89
CA ILE A 283 -16.45 17.26 -22.54
C ILE A 283 -16.70 16.00 -21.73
N ALA A 284 -17.69 15.21 -22.15
CA ALA A 284 -18.02 13.95 -21.51
C ALA A 284 -16.78 13.05 -21.34
N ALA A 285 -16.56 12.59 -20.11
CA ALA A 285 -15.53 11.61 -19.79
C ALA A 285 -15.64 10.38 -20.71
N SER A 286 -14.49 9.90 -21.18
CA SER A 286 -14.38 8.81 -22.16
C SER A 286 -13.13 7.98 -21.90
N GLN A 287 -13.14 6.71 -22.31
CA GLN A 287 -12.00 5.81 -22.14
C GLN A 287 -10.69 6.40 -22.71
N ARG A 288 -10.78 7.14 -23.83
CA ARG A 288 -9.63 7.86 -24.41
C ARG A 288 -9.08 8.93 -23.46
N CYS A 289 -9.95 9.77 -22.89
CA CYS A 289 -9.54 10.81 -21.95
C CYS A 289 -8.88 10.22 -20.69
N LEU A 290 -9.46 9.14 -20.14
CA LEU A 290 -8.89 8.43 -19.00
C LEU A 290 -7.49 7.87 -19.34
N LEU A 291 -7.33 7.21 -20.49
CA LEU A 291 -6.04 6.68 -20.95
C LEU A 291 -4.97 7.77 -21.19
N GLU A 292 -5.36 8.96 -21.65
CA GLU A 292 -4.44 10.10 -21.83
C GLU A 292 -3.88 10.61 -20.47
N ILE A 293 -4.70 10.62 -19.42
CA ILE A 293 -4.29 10.95 -18.05
C ILE A 293 -3.43 9.81 -17.45
N LEU A 294 -3.87 8.55 -17.54
CA LEU A 294 -3.15 7.37 -17.02
C LEU A 294 -1.73 7.26 -17.60
N ARG A 295 -1.55 7.50 -18.90
CA ARG A 295 -0.22 7.56 -19.55
C ARG A 295 0.70 8.65 -18.99
N THR A 296 0.15 9.67 -18.32
CA THR A 296 0.96 10.70 -17.65
C THR A 296 1.51 10.18 -16.33
N PHE A 297 0.73 9.42 -15.57
CA PHE A 297 1.22 8.69 -14.39
C PHE A 297 2.20 7.58 -14.76
N GLU A 298 2.00 6.91 -15.90
CA GLU A 298 2.94 5.95 -16.47
C GLU A 298 4.29 6.62 -16.84
N ARG A 299 4.27 7.80 -17.48
CA ARG A 299 5.48 8.64 -17.67
C ARG A 299 6.12 9.02 -16.34
N ALA A 300 5.32 9.32 -15.32
CA ALA A 300 5.82 9.69 -14.01
C ALA A 300 6.63 8.56 -13.35
N HIS A 301 6.25 7.31 -13.57
CA HIS A 301 7.03 6.14 -13.12
C HIS A 301 8.42 6.14 -13.77
N GLN A 302 8.47 6.22 -15.10
CA GLN A 302 9.73 6.25 -15.87
C GLN A 302 10.65 7.40 -15.45
N VAL A 303 10.09 8.60 -15.34
CA VAL A 303 10.81 9.82 -14.93
C VAL A 303 11.35 9.68 -13.51
N THR A 304 10.58 9.08 -12.59
CA THR A 304 10.98 8.85 -11.20
C THR A 304 12.12 7.83 -11.11
N TYR A 305 11.92 6.63 -11.64
CA TYR A 305 12.89 5.55 -11.55
C TYR A 305 14.12 5.74 -12.46
N SER A 306 14.12 6.75 -13.36
CA SER A 306 15.35 7.24 -14.00
C SER A 306 16.43 7.68 -12.99
N GLN A 307 16.03 8.10 -11.78
CA GLN A 307 16.94 8.53 -10.71
C GLN A 307 17.35 7.38 -9.76
N SER A 308 17.10 6.11 -10.11
CA SER A 308 17.27 4.93 -9.23
C SER A 308 18.59 4.89 -8.45
N SER A 309 19.72 5.24 -9.07
CA SER A 309 21.04 5.28 -8.40
C SER A 309 21.06 6.27 -7.21
N LYS A 310 20.46 7.45 -7.36
CA LYS A 310 20.38 8.45 -6.28
C LYS A 310 19.36 8.06 -5.22
N ILE A 311 18.26 7.42 -5.62
CA ILE A 311 17.26 6.85 -4.69
C ILE A 311 17.94 5.80 -3.80
N ALA A 312 18.77 4.92 -4.38
CA ALA A 312 19.56 3.93 -3.64
C ALA A 312 20.63 4.57 -2.72
N THR A 313 21.23 5.69 -3.12
CA THR A 313 22.16 6.45 -2.27
C THR A 313 21.44 7.06 -1.06
N LEU A 314 20.29 7.70 -1.28
CA LEU A 314 19.45 8.26 -0.22
C LEU A 314 18.94 7.16 0.73
N MET A 315 18.53 6.01 0.20
CA MET A 315 18.14 4.84 1.00
C MET A 315 19.28 4.37 1.92
N LYS A 316 20.52 4.26 1.40
CA LYS A 316 21.70 3.92 2.22
C LYS A 316 21.94 4.96 3.31
N GLN A 317 21.87 6.26 2.99
CA GLN A 317 22.03 7.36 3.96
C GLN A 317 20.99 7.30 5.09
N VAL A 318 19.71 7.14 4.75
CA VAL A 318 18.60 6.98 5.69
C VAL A 318 18.80 5.73 6.57
N SER A 319 19.19 4.60 5.98
CA SER A 319 19.54 3.38 6.72
C SER A 319 20.67 3.61 7.73
N THR A 320 21.73 4.34 7.35
CA THR A 320 22.86 4.64 8.24
C THR A 320 22.49 5.58 9.39
N SER A 321 21.60 6.56 9.19
CA SER A 321 21.08 7.37 10.30
C SER A 321 20.31 6.50 11.30
N LEU A 322 19.37 5.67 10.82
CA LEU A 322 18.55 4.79 11.67
C LEU A 322 19.40 3.71 12.38
N GLU A 323 20.42 3.15 11.73
CA GLU A 323 21.39 2.23 12.33
C GLU A 323 22.11 2.87 13.53
N LYS A 324 22.51 4.14 13.38
CA LYS A 324 23.17 4.95 14.42
C LYS A 324 22.21 5.50 15.49
N LYS A 325 20.91 5.15 15.44
CA LYS A 325 19.84 5.71 16.30
C LYS A 325 19.61 7.21 16.11
N GLY A 326 20.01 7.75 14.95
CA GLY A 326 19.59 9.06 14.46
C GLY A 326 18.21 9.00 13.83
N ARG A 327 17.63 10.18 13.60
CA ARG A 327 16.29 10.42 13.09
C ARG A 327 16.32 10.84 11.62
N VAL A 328 15.16 10.74 10.97
CA VAL A 328 14.97 11.09 9.57
C VAL A 328 13.83 12.10 9.46
N HIS A 329 14.14 13.30 8.98
CA HIS A 329 13.18 14.39 8.83
C HIS A 329 12.89 14.65 7.35
N LEU A 330 11.64 14.40 6.93
CA LEU A 330 11.15 14.56 5.57
C LEU A 330 10.42 15.91 5.48
N VAL A 331 11.10 16.95 4.99
CA VAL A 331 10.62 18.34 5.01
C VAL A 331 10.09 18.72 3.62
N GLY A 332 8.77 18.70 3.44
CA GLY A 332 8.13 18.93 2.15
C GLY A 332 7.34 20.24 2.08
N TRP A 333 7.45 20.95 0.95
CA TRP A 333 6.66 22.15 0.68
C TRP A 333 5.27 21.80 0.13
N GLN A 334 4.26 22.57 0.57
CA GLN A 334 2.88 22.44 0.12
C GLN A 334 2.35 20.99 0.23
N THR A 335 1.68 20.46 -0.80
CA THR A 335 1.16 19.09 -0.82
C THR A 335 2.26 18.02 -0.78
N LEU A 336 3.51 18.34 -1.15
CA LEU A 336 4.64 17.41 -0.97
C LEU A 336 4.97 17.17 0.51
N GLY A 337 4.65 18.14 1.38
CA GLY A 337 4.68 17.97 2.84
C GLY A 337 3.65 16.97 3.35
N ILE A 338 2.47 16.90 2.72
CA ILE A 338 1.46 15.86 3.02
C ILE A 338 2.02 14.48 2.66
N ILE A 339 2.62 14.33 1.48
CA ILE A 339 3.27 13.07 1.05
C ILE A 339 4.40 12.66 2.03
N ALA A 340 5.18 13.63 2.52
CA ALA A 340 6.22 13.40 3.52
C ALA A 340 5.66 12.89 4.86
N ILE A 341 4.57 13.48 5.35
CA ILE A 341 3.87 13.03 6.56
C ILE A 341 3.33 11.60 6.37
N MET A 342 2.71 11.33 5.22
CA MET A 342 2.13 10.02 4.88
C MET A 342 3.15 8.88 4.83
N ASP A 343 4.40 9.15 4.42
CA ASP A 343 5.44 8.12 4.42
C ASP A 343 5.96 7.81 5.83
N GLY A 344 6.33 8.85 6.60
CA GLY A 344 6.96 8.67 7.91
C GLY A 344 6.06 7.97 8.94
N VAL A 345 4.78 8.34 8.99
CA VAL A 345 3.81 7.79 9.94
C VAL A 345 3.56 6.28 9.77
N GLU A 346 3.71 5.74 8.56
CA GLU A 346 3.50 4.32 8.27
C GLU A 346 4.67 3.43 8.71
N CYS A 347 5.86 4.00 8.91
CA CYS A 347 7.03 3.25 9.40
C CYS A 347 6.77 2.62 10.79
N ILE A 348 5.95 3.28 11.62
CA ILE A 348 5.66 2.91 13.01
C ILE A 348 5.07 1.49 13.09
N HIS A 349 3.99 1.23 12.36
CA HIS A 349 3.33 -0.07 12.39
C HIS A 349 3.93 -1.07 11.39
N THR A 350 4.53 -0.61 10.30
CA THR A 350 5.12 -1.48 9.25
C THR A 350 6.44 -2.12 9.68
N PHE A 351 7.30 -1.40 10.41
CA PHE A 351 8.67 -1.81 10.74
C PHE A 351 9.00 -1.74 12.24
N GLY A 352 7.98 -1.55 13.09
CA GLY A 352 8.15 -1.44 14.54
C GLY A 352 8.79 -0.12 15.00
N ALA A 353 8.99 0.84 14.10
CA ALA A 353 9.71 2.09 14.37
C ALA A 353 9.06 2.92 15.49
N ASP A 354 9.87 3.73 16.18
CA ASP A 354 9.35 4.79 17.05
C ASP A 354 8.81 5.96 16.21
N PHE A 355 7.85 6.71 16.77
CA PHE A 355 7.27 7.89 16.10
C PHE A 355 8.28 9.03 15.87
N ARG A 356 9.49 8.96 16.44
CA ARG A 356 10.59 9.90 16.24
C ARG A 356 11.57 9.48 15.14
N ASP A 357 11.56 8.21 14.71
CA ASP A 357 12.56 7.65 13.80
C ASP A 357 12.46 8.25 12.39
N VAL A 358 11.24 8.32 11.84
CA VAL A 358 10.97 8.93 10.52
C VAL A 358 9.75 9.84 10.62
N ARG A 359 9.92 11.13 10.30
CA ARG A 359 8.86 12.14 10.45
C ARG A 359 8.75 13.09 9.27
N GLY A 360 7.53 13.29 8.77
CA GLY A 360 7.22 14.30 7.77
C GLY A 360 6.82 15.64 8.36
N PHE A 361 7.14 16.71 7.65
CA PHE A 361 6.78 18.09 7.96
C PHE A 361 6.27 18.81 6.72
N LEU A 362 5.25 19.65 6.90
CA LEU A 362 4.63 20.48 5.87
C LEU A 362 5.07 21.93 6.03
N MET A 363 5.80 22.42 5.03
CA MET A 363 6.22 23.80 4.87
C MET A 363 5.21 24.58 4.01
N GLY A 364 4.83 25.77 4.46
CA GLY A 364 3.81 26.61 3.84
C GLY A 364 2.41 26.49 4.45
N ASP A 365 1.44 27.05 3.73
CA ASP A 365 0.05 27.18 4.20
C ASP A 365 -0.67 25.84 4.24
N HIS A 366 -1.40 25.65 5.34
CA HIS A 366 -2.22 24.48 5.68
C HIS A 366 -3.48 24.89 6.47
N SER A 367 -3.90 26.15 6.33
CA SER A 367 -5.11 26.71 6.95
C SER A 367 -6.39 26.03 6.44
N ASP A 368 -6.56 25.96 5.12
CA ASP A 368 -7.72 25.37 4.44
C ASP A 368 -7.67 23.83 4.30
N MET A 369 -6.69 23.15 4.91
CA MET A 369 -6.49 21.70 4.68
C MET A 369 -7.27 20.81 5.65
N PHE A 370 -7.41 21.22 6.91
CA PHE A 370 -7.88 20.36 8.00
C PHE A 370 -9.31 20.70 8.43
N ASN A 371 -10.17 19.68 8.53
CA ASN A 371 -11.55 19.81 9.00
C ASN A 371 -11.62 20.24 10.48
N GLN A 372 -10.72 19.74 11.33
CA GLN A 372 -10.70 19.97 12.78
C GLN A 372 -9.27 20.18 13.30
N LYS A 373 -8.54 21.15 12.75
CA LYS A 373 -7.13 21.46 13.12
C LYS A 373 -6.87 21.60 14.63
N ALA A 374 -7.88 21.99 15.41
CA ALA A 374 -7.82 22.06 16.88
C ALA A 374 -7.47 20.70 17.54
N GLU A 375 -7.71 19.57 16.86
CA GLU A 375 -7.30 18.24 17.28
C GLU A 375 -5.79 17.97 17.18
N LEU A 376 -5.00 18.89 16.61
CA LEU A 376 -3.55 18.72 16.41
C LEU A 376 -2.73 19.68 17.30
N THR A 377 -3.21 20.91 17.48
CA THR A 377 -2.50 21.95 18.23
C THR A 377 -2.29 21.55 19.70
N ASN A 378 -1.03 21.65 20.17
CA ASN A 378 -0.63 21.40 21.56
C ASN A 378 -0.97 20.00 22.12
N GLN A 379 -1.20 18.98 21.29
CA GLN A 379 -1.57 17.63 21.74
C GLN A 379 -0.39 16.72 22.12
N GLY A 380 0.85 17.19 21.97
CA GLY A 380 2.07 16.44 22.29
C GLY A 380 2.98 16.17 21.07
N PRO A 381 4.21 15.70 21.31
CA PRO A 381 5.26 15.64 20.28
C PRO A 381 4.91 14.71 19.12
N GLN A 382 4.08 13.68 19.31
CA GLN A 382 3.65 12.76 18.25
C GLN A 382 2.70 13.38 17.22
N PHE A 383 2.17 14.59 17.48
CA PHE A 383 1.27 15.29 16.56
C PHE A 383 1.92 16.49 15.84
N THR A 384 3.21 16.76 16.07
CA THR A 384 3.94 17.82 15.35
C THR A 384 4.12 17.50 13.86
N PHE A 385 3.82 18.47 13.00
CA PHE A 385 3.83 18.30 11.54
C PHE A 385 4.05 19.60 10.75
N SER A 386 3.88 20.76 11.37
CA SER A 386 3.88 22.06 10.69
C SER A 386 5.30 22.65 10.57
N GLN A 387 5.42 23.68 9.72
CA GLN A 387 6.59 24.54 9.64
C GLN A 387 7.01 25.11 11.00
N GLU A 388 6.05 25.58 11.80
CA GLU A 388 6.32 26.14 13.13
C GLU A 388 6.88 25.05 14.06
N ASP A 389 6.27 23.86 14.09
CA ASP A 389 6.76 22.74 14.89
C ASP A 389 8.20 22.36 14.52
N PHE A 390 8.50 22.32 13.21
CA PHE A 390 9.83 21.97 12.73
C PHE A 390 10.87 23.00 13.19
N LEU A 391 10.60 24.30 12.99
CA LEU A 391 11.52 25.38 13.33
C LEU A 391 11.73 25.52 14.84
N THR A 392 10.67 25.36 15.64
CA THR A 392 10.70 25.61 17.10
C THR A 392 11.12 24.39 17.91
N SER A 393 10.71 23.19 17.50
CA SER A 393 10.83 21.98 18.34
C SER A 393 11.79 20.94 17.76
N ILE A 394 11.92 20.84 16.43
CA ILE A 394 12.74 19.82 15.77
C ILE A 394 14.15 20.35 15.49
N LEU A 395 14.26 21.43 14.73
CA LEU A 395 15.51 22.06 14.29
C LEU A 395 16.53 22.30 15.43
N PRO A 396 16.15 22.76 16.64
CA PRO A 396 17.10 22.91 17.74
C PRO A 396 17.65 21.58 18.28
N SER A 397 16.93 20.47 18.05
CA SER A 397 17.25 19.12 18.55
C SER A 397 17.96 18.21 17.52
N ILE A 398 18.20 18.70 16.30
CA ILE A 398 18.91 17.96 15.24
C ILE A 398 20.39 17.81 15.61
N THR A 399 20.91 16.61 15.39
CA THR A 399 22.27 16.15 15.64
C THR A 399 22.96 15.68 14.35
N GLU A 400 24.28 15.50 14.39
CA GLU A 400 25.11 15.13 13.24
C GLU A 400 24.86 13.72 12.68
N ILE A 401 24.12 12.87 13.41
CA ILE A 401 23.70 11.54 12.96
C ILE A 401 22.33 11.53 12.28
N ASP A 402 21.55 12.61 12.41
CA ASP A 402 20.23 12.74 11.79
C ASP A 402 20.34 13.05 10.30
N THR A 403 19.37 12.59 9.50
CA THR A 403 19.24 12.89 8.08
C THR A 403 18.04 13.82 7.83
N VAL A 404 18.22 14.84 7.00
CA VAL A 404 17.13 15.75 6.59
C VAL A 404 16.98 15.75 5.08
N LEU A 405 15.80 15.40 4.60
CA LEU A 405 15.44 15.39 3.19
C LEU A 405 14.48 16.55 2.89
N PHE A 406 14.91 17.48 2.05
CA PHE A 406 14.10 18.61 1.59
C PHE A 406 13.37 18.27 0.30
N ILE A 407 12.07 18.52 0.23
CA ILE A 407 11.22 18.12 -0.91
C ILE A 407 10.46 19.36 -1.39
N PHE A 408 10.81 19.86 -2.58
CA PHE A 408 10.27 21.12 -3.09
C PHE A 408 10.21 21.14 -4.61
N THR A 409 9.54 22.15 -5.15
CA THR A 409 9.49 22.47 -6.57
C THR A 409 10.32 23.73 -6.87
N LEU A 410 10.75 23.92 -8.12
CA LEU A 410 11.37 25.20 -8.51
C LEU A 410 10.37 26.37 -8.61
N ASP A 411 9.08 26.10 -8.36
CA ASP A 411 8.01 27.09 -8.25
C ASP A 411 7.79 27.58 -6.80
N ASP A 412 8.42 26.94 -5.81
CA ASP A 412 8.35 27.31 -4.39
C ASP A 412 9.23 28.52 -4.05
N ASN A 413 9.09 29.04 -2.82
CA ASN A 413 9.96 30.09 -2.29
C ASN A 413 11.38 29.58 -2.05
N LEU A 414 12.21 29.57 -3.10
CA LEU A 414 13.58 29.05 -3.07
C LEU A 414 14.51 29.82 -2.11
N MET A 415 14.15 31.05 -1.68
CA MET A 415 14.88 31.77 -0.65
C MET A 415 14.61 31.18 0.74
N GLU A 416 13.35 30.89 1.07
CA GLU A 416 12.97 30.21 2.31
C GLU A 416 13.54 28.79 2.38
N VAL A 417 13.44 28.01 1.29
CA VAL A 417 14.10 26.70 1.16
C VAL A 417 15.59 26.84 1.48
N ARG A 418 16.28 27.80 0.84
CA ARG A 418 17.71 28.01 1.06
C ARG A 418 18.03 28.36 2.51
N THR A 419 17.31 29.29 3.12
CA THR A 419 17.55 29.72 4.51
C THR A 419 17.39 28.56 5.48
N LEU A 420 16.36 27.71 5.32
CA LEU A 420 16.17 26.55 6.19
C LEU A 420 17.27 25.48 5.98
N VAL A 421 17.69 25.26 4.74
CA VAL A 421 18.81 24.35 4.43
C VAL A 421 20.11 24.84 5.03
N GLU A 422 20.39 26.14 5.00
CA GLU A 422 21.56 26.74 5.64
C GLU A 422 21.52 26.52 7.17
N GLN A 423 20.39 26.75 7.83
CA GLN A 423 20.20 26.48 9.27
C GLN A 423 20.37 25.00 9.65
N VAL A 424 19.80 24.06 8.88
CA VAL A 424 19.94 22.63 9.13
C VAL A 424 21.38 22.16 8.92
N LYS A 425 22.11 22.77 7.96
CA LYS A 425 23.51 22.44 7.67
C LYS A 425 24.48 22.81 8.81
N GLU A 426 24.08 23.71 9.70
CA GLU A 426 24.81 23.97 10.97
C GLU A 426 24.66 22.84 12.00
N LYS A 427 23.66 21.95 11.82
CA LYS A 427 23.35 20.84 12.73
C LYS A 427 23.80 19.47 12.20
N THR A 428 23.58 19.22 10.91
CA THR A 428 23.93 17.94 10.27
C THR A 428 24.46 18.13 8.86
N THR A 429 25.43 17.29 8.48
CA THR A 429 25.94 17.20 7.11
C THR A 429 25.12 16.24 6.24
N ASN A 430 24.25 15.40 6.83
CA ASN A 430 23.44 14.41 6.13
C ASN A 430 22.17 15.03 5.53
N ILE A 431 22.34 16.11 4.76
CA ILE A 431 21.26 16.77 4.02
C ILE A 431 21.12 16.21 2.61
N GLN A 432 19.90 16.02 2.15
CA GLN A 432 19.58 15.67 0.76
C GLN A 432 18.37 16.47 0.27
N ALA A 433 18.21 16.61 -1.04
CA ALA A 433 17.01 17.20 -1.63
C ALA A 433 16.42 16.37 -2.77
N LEU A 434 15.09 16.39 -2.82
CA LEU A 434 14.26 16.00 -3.96
C LEU A 434 13.64 17.28 -4.53
N ALA A 435 14.15 17.71 -5.69
CA ALA A 435 13.69 18.93 -6.36
C ALA A 435 12.95 18.58 -7.65
N HIS A 436 11.68 18.98 -7.73
CA HIS A 436 10.91 18.88 -8.95
C HIS A 436 11.00 20.17 -9.76
N SER A 437 11.16 20.03 -11.07
CA SER A 437 11.33 21.14 -12.02
C SER A 437 10.53 20.87 -13.28
N THR A 438 10.04 21.90 -13.95
CA THR A 438 9.48 21.79 -15.30
C THR A 438 10.59 22.14 -16.32
N VAL A 439 10.57 21.51 -17.50
CA VAL A 439 11.52 21.78 -18.59
C VAL A 439 11.66 23.29 -18.83
N GLY A 440 12.91 23.78 -18.87
CA GLY A 440 13.26 25.20 -18.98
C GLY A 440 13.66 25.85 -17.66
N GLN A 441 13.24 25.31 -16.52
CA GLN A 441 13.72 25.75 -15.20
C GLN A 441 15.08 25.12 -14.87
N SER A 442 15.85 25.77 -14.00
CA SER A 442 17.10 25.19 -13.47
C SER A 442 17.33 25.58 -12.02
N LEU A 443 17.84 24.64 -11.22
CA LEU A 443 18.12 24.90 -9.79
C LEU A 443 19.15 26.04 -9.64
N PRO A 444 18.90 27.06 -8.79
CA PRO A 444 19.83 28.16 -8.56
C PRO A 444 21.21 27.69 -8.06
N THR A 445 22.26 28.39 -8.46
CA THR A 445 23.66 28.07 -8.09
C THR A 445 23.89 27.96 -6.57
N PRO A 446 23.28 28.78 -5.68
CA PRO A 446 23.41 28.58 -4.23
C PRO A 446 22.88 27.22 -3.77
N LEU A 447 21.69 26.79 -4.22
CA LEU A 447 21.11 25.49 -3.87
C LEU A 447 21.90 24.32 -4.49
N LYS A 448 22.41 24.47 -5.73
CA LYS A 448 23.34 23.49 -6.34
C LYS A 448 24.61 23.28 -5.49
N LYS A 449 25.14 24.33 -4.86
CA LYS A 449 26.31 24.24 -3.95
C LYS A 449 25.96 23.60 -2.60
N LEU A 450 24.73 23.75 -2.14
CA LEU A 450 24.26 23.12 -0.89
C LEU A 450 24.01 21.61 -1.07
N PHE A 451 23.48 21.20 -2.23
CA PHE A 451 23.13 19.81 -2.57
C PHE A 451 23.94 19.26 -3.77
N PRO A 452 25.17 18.75 -3.55
CA PRO A 452 26.00 18.21 -4.63
C PRO A 452 25.43 16.93 -5.27
N SER A 453 24.60 16.17 -4.55
CA SER A 453 24.04 14.88 -4.98
C SER A 453 22.52 14.89 -5.17
N ILE A 454 21.94 16.06 -5.50
CA ILE A 454 20.48 16.27 -5.55
C ILE A 454 19.71 15.30 -6.47
N ILE A 455 18.56 14.81 -5.98
CA ILE A 455 17.56 14.12 -6.78
C ILE A 455 16.74 15.19 -7.52
N SER A 456 17.24 15.61 -8.68
CA SER A 456 16.57 16.58 -9.56
C SER A 456 15.68 15.84 -10.56
N ILE A 457 14.39 16.08 -10.51
CA ILE A 457 13.39 15.50 -11.43
C ILE A 457 12.88 16.60 -12.35
N MET A 458 13.02 16.39 -13.66
CA MET A 458 12.58 17.33 -14.68
C MET A 458 11.37 16.77 -15.42
N TRP A 459 10.27 17.51 -15.36
CA TRP A 459 8.98 17.18 -15.91
C TRP A 459 8.78 17.85 -17.27
N PRO A 460 8.30 17.13 -18.30
CA PRO A 460 7.91 17.77 -19.56
C PRO A 460 6.76 18.77 -19.32
N LEU A 461 6.59 19.71 -20.24
CA LEU A 461 5.41 20.56 -20.29
C LEU A 461 4.21 19.72 -20.73
N LEU A 462 3.11 19.83 -20.00
CA LEU A 462 1.84 19.19 -20.34
C LEU A 462 0.93 20.19 -21.04
N PHE A 463 0.67 19.97 -22.33
CA PHE A 463 -0.22 20.81 -23.15
C PHE A 463 -1.70 20.41 -23.01
N PHE A 464 -2.12 19.95 -21.83
CA PHE A 464 -3.54 19.80 -21.49
C PHE A 464 -4.05 21.17 -21.02
N GLU A 465 -4.98 21.78 -21.77
CA GLU A 465 -5.40 23.17 -21.55
C GLU A 465 -5.85 23.50 -20.12
N TYR A 466 -6.50 22.55 -19.44
CA TYR A 466 -7.17 22.75 -18.17
C TYR A 466 -6.54 21.96 -17.04
N GLU A 467 -6.47 20.63 -17.25
CA GLU A 467 -5.97 19.68 -16.26
C GLU A 467 -4.44 19.70 -16.16
N GLY A 468 -3.72 20.32 -17.12
CA GLY A 468 -2.27 20.24 -17.25
C GLY A 468 -1.51 20.64 -15.98
N ASN A 469 -1.90 21.76 -15.35
CA ASN A 469 -1.28 22.23 -14.11
C ASN A 469 -1.56 21.30 -12.92
N PHE A 470 -2.73 20.67 -12.87
CA PHE A 470 -3.12 19.74 -11.81
C PHE A 470 -2.45 18.39 -11.99
N ILE A 471 -2.44 17.84 -13.20
CA ILE A 471 -1.67 16.63 -13.54
C ILE A 471 -0.17 16.87 -13.28
N GLN A 472 0.36 18.07 -13.56
CA GLN A 472 1.74 18.45 -13.23
C GLN A 472 2.02 18.40 -11.72
N LYS A 473 1.05 18.78 -10.87
CA LYS A 473 1.13 18.64 -9.41
C LYS A 473 1.04 17.16 -9.00
N PHE A 474 0.06 16.44 -9.53
CA PHE A 474 -0.24 15.06 -9.16
C PHE A 474 0.89 14.07 -9.49
N GLN A 475 1.58 14.25 -10.62
CA GLN A 475 2.77 13.47 -10.95
C GLN A 475 3.98 13.78 -10.05
N ARG A 476 4.14 15.04 -9.59
CA ARG A 476 5.18 15.43 -8.62
C ARG A 476 4.95 14.74 -7.28
N GLU A 477 3.72 14.76 -6.79
CA GLU A 477 3.30 14.08 -5.56
C GLU A 477 3.45 12.55 -5.64
N LEU A 478 3.02 11.93 -6.75
CA LEU A 478 3.15 10.48 -6.96
C LEU A 478 4.63 10.06 -7.08
N SER A 479 5.45 10.86 -7.76
CA SER A 479 6.91 10.68 -7.82
C SER A 479 7.57 10.79 -6.44
N THR A 480 7.20 11.81 -5.66
CA THR A 480 7.63 11.94 -4.26
C THR A 480 7.24 10.69 -3.48
N LYS A 481 5.97 10.25 -3.59
CA LYS A 481 5.46 9.07 -2.89
C LYS A 481 6.27 7.82 -3.21
N TRP A 482 6.52 7.52 -4.49
CA TRP A 482 7.32 6.36 -4.90
C TRP A 482 8.75 6.42 -4.35
N ILE A 483 9.40 7.59 -4.37
CA ILE A 483 10.75 7.77 -3.83
C ILE A 483 10.75 7.56 -2.32
N LEU A 484 9.85 8.22 -1.58
CA LEU A 484 9.79 8.11 -0.13
C LEU A 484 9.43 6.67 0.30
N ASN A 485 8.40 6.07 -0.28
CA ASN A 485 8.00 4.69 0.05
C ASN A 485 9.12 3.68 -0.27
N THR A 486 9.87 3.89 -1.35
CA THR A 486 11.05 3.06 -1.68
C THR A 486 12.18 3.28 -0.69
N VAL A 487 12.52 4.53 -0.37
CA VAL A 487 13.59 4.90 0.57
C VAL A 487 13.29 4.42 1.98
N SER A 488 12.11 4.67 2.51
CA SER A 488 11.72 4.27 3.87
C SER A 488 11.58 2.76 4.01
N THR A 489 10.97 2.08 3.03
CA THR A 489 10.91 0.62 3.01
C THR A 489 12.32 0.03 2.92
N GLY A 490 13.11 0.46 1.94
CA GLY A 490 14.43 -0.08 1.70
C GLY A 490 15.42 0.16 2.83
N ALA A 491 15.35 1.31 3.51
CA ALA A 491 16.17 1.55 4.70
C ALA A 491 15.85 0.54 5.82
N HIS A 492 14.58 0.25 6.09
CA HIS A 492 14.21 -0.77 7.09
C HIS A 492 14.52 -2.21 6.62
N VAL A 493 14.45 -2.48 5.32
CA VAL A 493 14.92 -3.75 4.73
C VAL A 493 16.41 -3.97 4.99
N LEU A 494 17.25 -2.96 4.73
CA LEU A 494 18.70 -3.02 4.96
C LEU A 494 19.05 -3.22 6.46
N LEU A 495 18.18 -2.77 7.36
CA LEU A 495 18.25 -3.00 8.82
C LEU A 495 17.71 -4.37 9.28
N GLY A 496 17.31 -5.26 8.35
CA GLY A 496 16.84 -6.61 8.69
C GLY A 496 15.44 -6.66 9.35
N LYS A 497 14.59 -5.65 9.10
CA LYS A 497 13.21 -5.56 9.65
C LYS A 497 12.17 -6.44 8.95
N ILE A 498 12.56 -7.18 7.91
CA ILE A 498 11.69 -8.05 7.12
C ILE A 498 12.27 -9.46 7.00
N LEU A 499 11.44 -10.41 6.57
CA LEU A 499 11.84 -11.77 6.20
C LEU A 499 11.26 -12.09 4.82
N GLN A 500 12.09 -12.55 3.87
CA GLN A 500 11.71 -12.70 2.46
C GLN A 500 11.10 -11.39 1.91
N ASN A 501 9.77 -11.31 1.82
CA ASN A 501 8.99 -10.11 1.56
C ASN A 501 7.78 -9.97 2.51
N TYR A 502 7.97 -10.28 3.80
CA TYR A 502 6.95 -10.15 4.86
C TYR A 502 7.43 -9.23 6.00
N MET A 503 6.49 -8.48 6.58
CA MET A 503 6.72 -7.55 7.70
C MET A 503 7.00 -8.32 8.99
N LEU A 504 8.28 -8.52 9.32
CA LEU A 504 8.67 -9.35 10.46
C LEU A 504 8.46 -8.62 11.81
N ASP A 505 8.69 -7.30 11.83
CA ASP A 505 8.60 -6.42 13.00
C ASP A 505 7.29 -5.60 13.02
N LEU A 506 6.18 -6.25 12.65
CA LEU A 506 4.85 -5.63 12.51
C LEU A 506 4.21 -5.34 13.88
N ARG A 507 3.77 -4.10 14.11
CA ARG A 507 2.91 -3.79 15.29
C ARG A 507 1.47 -4.19 15.01
N ILE A 508 0.85 -4.96 15.91
CA ILE A 508 -0.55 -5.40 15.80
C ILE A 508 -1.47 -4.24 16.22
N GLY A 509 -1.64 -3.28 15.31
CA GLY A 509 -2.40 -2.06 15.55
C GLY A 509 -3.91 -2.17 15.31
N ASN A 510 -4.38 -3.21 14.59
CA ASN A 510 -5.80 -3.43 14.29
C ASN A 510 -6.10 -4.89 13.86
N SER A 511 -7.37 -5.21 13.59
CA SER A 511 -7.83 -6.57 13.28
C SER A 511 -7.20 -7.16 12.01
N LYS A 512 -6.98 -6.34 10.98
CA LYS A 512 -6.26 -6.73 9.76
C LYS A 512 -4.81 -7.10 10.07
N LEU A 513 -4.12 -6.33 10.91
CA LEU A 513 -2.74 -6.62 11.32
C LEU A 513 -2.63 -7.84 12.25
N PHE A 514 -3.66 -8.10 13.08
CA PHE A 514 -3.75 -9.34 13.87
C PHE A 514 -3.85 -10.59 12.96
N TRP A 515 -4.75 -10.56 11.97
CA TRP A 515 -4.88 -11.65 11.01
C TRP A 515 -3.62 -11.84 10.15
N ARG A 516 -2.94 -10.75 9.77
CA ARG A 516 -1.64 -10.80 9.07
C ARG A 516 -0.56 -11.46 9.93
N ALA A 517 -0.44 -11.07 11.20
CA ALA A 517 0.49 -11.72 12.14
C ALA A 517 0.22 -13.23 12.23
N LEU A 518 -1.05 -13.63 12.39
CA LEU A 518 -1.43 -15.04 12.42
C LEU A 518 -1.07 -15.78 11.12
N ALA A 519 -1.33 -15.19 9.95
CA ALA A 519 -1.01 -15.78 8.65
C ALA A 519 0.51 -15.96 8.46
N MET A 520 1.32 -15.00 8.89
CA MET A 520 2.80 -15.13 8.88
C MET A 520 3.27 -16.27 9.79
N LEU A 521 2.70 -16.42 10.98
CA LEU A 521 3.02 -17.53 11.88
C LEU A 521 2.70 -18.88 11.25
N GLN A 522 1.51 -19.04 10.65
CA GLN A 522 1.14 -20.27 9.95
C GLN A 522 2.10 -20.58 8.80
N ARG A 523 2.46 -19.57 7.99
CA ARG A 523 3.37 -19.71 6.86
C ARG A 523 4.77 -20.16 7.26
N PHE A 524 5.40 -19.49 8.22
CA PHE A 524 6.80 -19.73 8.57
C PHE A 524 7.00 -20.90 9.55
N SER A 525 5.95 -21.29 10.31
CA SER A 525 6.02 -22.45 11.21
C SER A 525 5.49 -23.75 10.61
N GLY A 526 4.65 -23.67 9.57
CA GLY A 526 3.92 -24.83 9.02
C GLY A 526 2.86 -25.43 9.97
N GLN A 527 2.55 -24.78 11.09
CA GLN A 527 1.63 -25.30 12.10
C GLN A 527 0.15 -24.97 11.83
N SER A 528 -0.74 -25.68 12.53
CA SER A 528 -2.18 -25.45 12.43
C SER A 528 -2.61 -24.09 13.00
N LYS A 529 -3.67 -23.50 12.43
CA LYS A 529 -4.24 -22.21 12.85
C LYS A 529 -4.44 -22.13 14.37
N ALA A 530 -4.95 -23.20 15.00
CA ALA A 530 -5.17 -23.27 16.44
C ALA A 530 -3.89 -23.08 17.27
N ARG A 531 -2.78 -23.73 16.90
CA ARG A 531 -1.50 -23.56 17.61
C ARG A 531 -0.93 -22.16 17.37
N CYS A 532 -1.03 -21.63 16.15
CA CYS A 532 -0.58 -20.28 15.85
C CYS A 532 -1.39 -19.21 16.61
N ILE A 533 -2.71 -19.39 16.80
CA ILE A 533 -3.54 -18.51 17.65
C ILE A 533 -3.05 -18.56 19.10
N GLU A 534 -3.01 -19.73 19.72
CA GLU A 534 -2.59 -19.88 21.14
C GLU A 534 -1.22 -19.24 21.37
N SER A 535 -0.29 -19.42 20.43
CA SER A 535 1.06 -18.86 20.51
C SER A 535 1.04 -17.33 20.36
N LEU A 536 0.30 -16.80 19.38
CA LEU A 536 0.13 -15.36 19.17
C LEU A 536 -0.47 -14.67 20.41
N LEU A 537 -1.53 -15.23 20.97
CA LEU A 537 -2.14 -14.72 22.20
C LEU A 537 -1.13 -14.76 23.36
N GLN A 538 -0.38 -15.85 23.52
CA GLN A 538 0.60 -15.93 24.61
C GLN A 538 1.70 -14.87 24.49
N ALA A 539 2.13 -14.51 23.27
CA ALA A 539 3.07 -13.41 23.05
C ALA A 539 2.43 -12.03 23.35
N ILE A 540 1.19 -11.81 22.91
CA ILE A 540 0.42 -10.58 23.17
C ILE A 540 0.23 -10.37 24.68
N HIS A 541 -0.12 -11.41 25.45
CA HIS A 541 -0.46 -11.27 26.87
C HIS A 541 0.72 -11.50 27.84
N PHE A 542 1.88 -12.00 27.39
CA PHE A 542 3.05 -12.23 28.25
C PHE A 542 3.42 -10.99 29.11
N PRO A 543 3.72 -11.12 30.42
CA PRO A 543 3.94 -12.35 31.19
C PRO A 543 2.67 -13.03 31.72
N GLN A 544 1.48 -12.52 31.42
CA GLN A 544 0.23 -13.16 31.85
C GLN A 544 0.05 -14.51 31.13
N PRO A 545 -0.27 -15.60 31.86
CA PRO A 545 -0.61 -16.88 31.26
C PRO A 545 -2.00 -16.82 30.61
N LEU A 546 -2.22 -17.59 29.54
CA LEU A 546 -3.52 -17.65 28.88
C LEU A 546 -4.59 -18.36 29.72
N SER A 547 -5.54 -17.59 30.24
CA SER A 547 -6.81 -18.07 30.77
C SER A 547 -7.85 -18.27 29.66
N ASP A 548 -8.93 -19.00 29.95
CA ASP A 548 -10.02 -19.19 28.99
C ASP A 548 -10.79 -17.88 28.72
N GLU A 549 -10.80 -16.94 29.67
CA GLU A 549 -11.30 -15.57 29.47
C GLU A 549 -10.49 -14.85 28.40
N ILE A 550 -9.16 -14.99 28.38
CA ILE A 550 -8.31 -14.43 27.32
C ILE A 550 -8.58 -15.15 25.99
N ARG A 551 -8.74 -16.48 25.97
CA ARG A 551 -9.04 -17.22 24.72
C ARG A 551 -10.41 -16.87 24.12
N ALA A 552 -11.37 -16.49 24.95
CA ALA A 552 -12.73 -16.12 24.55
C ALA A 552 -12.94 -14.61 24.32
N ALA A 553 -11.93 -13.78 24.61
CA ALA A 553 -12.01 -12.33 24.42
C ALA A 553 -12.05 -11.92 22.94
N LEU A 554 -12.59 -10.72 22.69
CA LEU A 554 -12.66 -10.13 21.35
C LEU A 554 -11.26 -9.74 20.84
N ILE A 555 -11.10 -9.65 19.52
CA ILE A 555 -9.81 -9.34 18.89
C ILE A 555 -9.39 -7.91 19.26
N SER A 556 -10.34 -6.98 19.40
CA SER A 556 -10.11 -5.63 19.91
C SER A 556 -9.43 -5.59 21.29
N CYS A 557 -9.70 -6.55 22.18
CA CYS A 557 -9.01 -6.68 23.46
C CYS A 557 -7.55 -7.07 23.28
N HIS A 558 -7.25 -7.97 22.35
CA HIS A 558 -5.88 -8.40 22.05
C HIS A 558 -5.06 -7.28 21.37
N ILE A 559 -5.69 -6.54 20.44
CA ILE A 559 -5.08 -5.38 19.79
C ILE A 559 -4.71 -4.33 20.83
N GLN A 560 -5.59 -4.05 21.80
CA GLN A 560 -5.30 -3.07 22.85
C GLN A 560 -4.02 -3.42 23.63
N VAL A 561 -3.94 -4.66 24.14
CA VAL A 561 -2.75 -5.14 24.87
C VAL A 561 -1.51 -5.16 23.98
N ALA A 562 -1.66 -5.47 22.69
CA ALA A 562 -0.54 -5.46 21.74
C ALA A 562 -0.03 -4.05 21.41
N GLN A 563 -0.90 -3.03 21.38
CA GLN A 563 -0.52 -1.63 21.14
C GLN A 563 0.22 -1.00 22.33
N GLU A 564 -0.08 -1.43 23.56
CA GLU A 564 0.59 -0.97 24.78
C GLU A 564 2.04 -1.51 24.91
N LYS A 565 2.44 -2.44 24.02
CA LYS A 565 3.80 -2.98 23.95
C LYS A 565 4.59 -2.37 22.80
N GLU A 566 5.80 -1.89 23.10
CA GLU A 566 6.70 -1.33 22.08
C GLU A 566 7.17 -2.37 21.05
N GLN A 567 7.22 -3.65 21.42
CA GLN A 567 7.62 -4.75 20.54
C GLN A 567 6.80 -6.02 20.84
N VAL A 568 5.90 -6.40 19.94
CA VAL A 568 5.28 -7.75 19.90
C VAL A 568 5.97 -8.61 18.82
N ALA A 569 7.24 -8.33 18.53
CA ALA A 569 8.12 -9.10 17.66
C ALA A 569 7.58 -9.24 16.22
N CYS A 570 7.50 -10.46 15.65
CA CYS A 570 7.05 -11.69 16.31
C CYS A 570 8.16 -12.54 17.00
N PRO A 571 8.13 -12.77 18.35
CA PRO A 571 9.11 -13.61 19.06
C PRO A 571 8.91 -15.13 18.86
N LEU A 572 7.93 -15.48 18.02
CA LEU A 572 7.21 -16.75 18.04
C LEU A 572 7.85 -17.88 17.23
N LEU A 573 8.67 -17.52 16.24
CA LEU A 573 9.36 -18.49 15.39
C LEU A 573 10.58 -19.10 16.09
N VAL A 574 11.12 -18.43 17.12
CA VAL A 574 12.22 -18.95 17.95
C VAL A 574 11.70 -19.88 19.05
N THR A 575 10.62 -19.50 19.75
CA THR A 575 10.16 -20.18 20.98
C THR A 575 9.51 -21.55 20.77
N GLN A 576 9.26 -21.98 19.54
CA GLN A 576 8.65 -23.30 19.27
C GLN A 576 9.52 -24.30 18.52
N GLN A 577 10.58 -23.87 17.82
CA GLN A 577 11.56 -24.81 17.27
C GLN A 577 12.54 -25.33 18.34
N THR A 578 12.73 -24.57 19.44
CA THR A 578 13.41 -25.05 20.65
C THR A 578 12.39 -25.27 21.77
N LEU A 579 12.23 -26.51 22.22
CA LEU A 579 11.31 -26.94 23.28
C LEU A 579 11.75 -26.48 24.69
N SER A 580 11.82 -25.17 24.93
CA SER A 580 12.09 -24.61 26.26
C SER A 580 11.11 -23.50 26.63
N THR A 581 10.77 -23.46 27.91
CA THR A 581 9.83 -22.50 28.50
C THR A 581 10.29 -21.05 28.33
N PHE A 582 9.33 -20.12 28.30
CA PHE A 582 9.53 -18.66 28.13
C PHE A 582 10.54 -18.01 29.10
N SER A 583 10.99 -18.72 30.14
CA SER A 583 11.97 -18.29 31.15
C SER A 583 13.39 -18.04 30.63
N MET A 584 13.72 -18.39 29.38
CA MET A 584 15.02 -18.08 28.76
C MET A 584 15.06 -16.77 27.95
N SER A 585 14.01 -15.95 28.01
CA SER A 585 13.83 -14.79 27.12
C SER A 585 14.59 -13.51 27.50
N GLY A 586 14.94 -13.29 28.77
CA GLY A 586 15.59 -12.04 29.20
C GLY A 586 17.01 -11.84 28.65
N THR A 587 17.88 -12.84 28.79
CA THR A 587 19.30 -12.74 28.40
C THR A 587 19.51 -12.87 26.89
N LEU A 588 18.64 -13.63 26.21
CA LEU A 588 18.69 -13.74 24.76
C LEU A 588 18.26 -12.44 24.08
N LEU A 589 17.21 -11.75 24.55
CA LEU A 589 16.71 -10.51 23.93
C LEU A 589 17.79 -9.44 23.71
N ASN A 590 18.78 -9.32 24.60
CA ASN A 590 19.87 -8.34 24.46
C ASN A 590 20.86 -8.67 23.32
N ILE A 591 20.84 -9.90 22.79
CA ILE A 591 21.63 -10.30 21.60
C ILE A 591 20.87 -10.00 20.30
N TRP A 592 19.59 -9.60 20.36
CA TRP A 592 18.70 -9.48 19.18
C TRP A 592 18.87 -8.19 18.37
N PHE A 593 19.73 -7.27 18.80
CA PHE A 593 19.70 -5.87 18.35
C PHE A 593 20.27 -5.58 16.96
N THR A 594 20.93 -6.53 16.28
CA THR A 594 21.65 -6.25 15.02
C THR A 594 21.00 -6.82 13.77
N LYS A 595 20.60 -8.10 13.71
CA LYS A 595 19.87 -8.70 12.56
C LYS A 595 18.94 -9.84 12.97
N PHE A 596 17.65 -9.56 13.15
CA PHE A 596 16.66 -10.56 13.56
C PHE A 596 16.37 -11.60 12.46
N SER A 597 16.36 -11.18 11.20
CA SER A 597 16.20 -12.06 10.02
C SER A 597 17.27 -13.17 9.95
N ASP A 598 18.54 -12.85 10.17
CA ASP A 598 19.67 -13.80 10.08
C ASP A 598 19.59 -14.89 11.16
N ILE A 599 19.19 -14.53 12.39
CA ILE A 599 18.96 -15.49 13.49
C ILE A 599 17.85 -16.47 13.11
N LEU A 600 16.78 -15.96 12.51
CA LEU A 600 15.62 -16.74 12.15
C LEU A 600 15.89 -17.70 10.98
N LEU A 601 16.64 -17.25 9.97
CA LEU A 601 17.13 -18.10 8.88
C LEU A 601 18.08 -19.20 9.39
N SER A 602 18.90 -18.91 10.40
CA SER A 602 19.74 -19.90 11.10
C SER A 602 18.92 -20.98 11.83
N LEU A 603 17.76 -20.63 12.40
CA LEU A 603 16.86 -21.60 13.06
C LEU A 603 16.08 -22.45 12.05
N LEU A 604 15.51 -21.81 11.02
CA LEU A 604 14.79 -22.50 9.94
C LEU A 604 15.69 -23.48 9.16
N SER A 605 16.98 -23.17 8.98
CA SER A 605 17.93 -24.08 8.32
C SER A 605 18.42 -25.24 9.20
N ARG A 606 18.32 -25.12 10.53
CA ARG A 606 18.68 -26.20 11.48
C ARG A 606 17.56 -27.23 11.68
N SER A 607 16.34 -26.92 11.25
CA SER A 607 15.14 -27.72 11.52
C SER A 607 14.71 -28.62 10.35
N SER A 608 15.47 -28.65 9.24
CA SER A 608 15.10 -29.38 8.02
C SER A 608 16.02 -30.58 7.67
N PRO A 609 15.67 -31.80 8.10
CA PRO A 609 15.79 -33.01 7.30
C PRO A 609 14.48 -33.27 6.53
N PHE A 610 14.55 -33.90 5.35
CA PHE A 610 13.43 -34.14 4.41
C PHE A 610 12.90 -32.93 3.61
N MET A 611 13.65 -32.56 2.57
CA MET A 611 13.07 -32.50 1.22
C MET A 611 14.00 -33.23 0.25
N GLY A 612 13.46 -34.19 -0.50
CA GLY A 612 14.21 -34.94 -1.50
C GLY A 612 14.33 -34.16 -2.80
N ASN A 613 15.55 -34.08 -3.35
CA ASN A 613 15.81 -33.42 -4.62
C ASN A 613 15.04 -34.10 -5.78
N MET A 614 14.08 -33.39 -6.39
CA MET A 614 13.71 -33.62 -7.78
C MET A 614 14.45 -32.63 -8.69
N THR A 615 15.70 -32.96 -9.01
CA THR A 615 16.43 -32.28 -10.10
C THR A 615 15.96 -32.81 -11.44
N VAL A 616 15.10 -32.05 -12.13
CA VAL A 616 14.86 -32.24 -13.57
C VAL A 616 16.04 -31.63 -14.32
N THR A 617 17.04 -32.44 -14.65
CA THR A 617 18.14 -32.03 -15.52
C THR A 617 17.80 -32.36 -16.97
N SER A 618 17.43 -31.35 -17.74
CA SER A 618 17.54 -31.40 -19.19
C SER A 618 19.00 -31.24 -19.58
N ASP A 619 19.63 -32.26 -20.17
CA ASP A 619 20.65 -31.96 -21.18
C ASP A 619 20.84 -33.05 -22.24
N ASN A 620 21.27 -32.58 -23.41
CA ASN A 620 21.44 -33.33 -24.64
C ASN A 620 22.93 -33.67 -24.81
N ARG A 621 23.31 -34.95 -24.91
CA ARG A 621 24.26 -35.49 -25.93
C ARG A 621 24.78 -36.92 -25.66
N SER A 622 25.03 -37.59 -26.79
CA SER A 622 26.02 -38.68 -27.04
C SER A 622 25.90 -40.01 -26.27
N VAL A 623 25.44 -41.02 -27.01
CA VAL A 623 25.58 -42.46 -26.72
C VAL A 623 27.03 -42.93 -26.87
N LYS A 624 27.54 -43.77 -25.94
CA LYS A 624 28.53 -44.85 -26.19
C LYS A 624 28.79 -45.77 -24.96
N ASN A 625 28.56 -47.08 -25.16
CA ASN A 625 29.22 -48.29 -24.60
C ASN A 625 29.53 -48.47 -23.08
N ILE A 626 28.74 -49.29 -22.37
CA ILE A 626 29.01 -50.69 -21.88
C ILE A 626 30.50 -51.06 -21.54
N PRO A 627 30.89 -51.81 -20.44
CA PRO A 627 30.16 -52.94 -19.77
C PRO A 627 30.21 -53.14 -18.21
N LYS A 628 29.24 -53.94 -17.75
CA LYS A 628 29.18 -54.96 -16.65
C LYS A 628 30.39 -55.23 -15.71
N ARG A 629 30.12 -55.43 -14.41
CA ARG A 629 30.62 -56.60 -13.60
C ARG A 629 29.81 -56.88 -12.31
N ASN A 630 29.90 -58.13 -11.85
CA ASN A 630 28.99 -58.88 -10.95
C ASN A 630 29.09 -58.57 -9.42
N ALA A 631 27.95 -58.74 -8.71
CA ALA A 631 27.64 -59.61 -7.53
C ALA A 631 28.68 -59.86 -6.38
N PRO A 632 28.30 -60.29 -5.13
CA PRO A 632 27.03 -60.95 -4.74
C PRO A 632 26.38 -60.62 -3.35
N PHE A 633 25.13 -61.11 -3.19
CA PHE A 633 24.39 -61.59 -1.99
C PHE A 633 24.83 -61.31 -0.53
N TRP A 634 23.86 -60.98 0.34
CA TRP A 634 23.39 -61.85 1.47
C TRP A 634 21.95 -61.48 1.92
N LEU A 635 21.34 -62.30 2.80
CA LEU A 635 19.87 -62.48 3.00
C LEU A 635 19.28 -61.91 4.31
N GLY A 636 17.94 -61.72 4.30
CA GLY A 636 17.03 -61.44 5.44
C GLY A 636 15.88 -60.51 4.96
N GLY A 637 14.58 -60.83 5.00
CA GLY A 637 13.77 -61.46 6.06
C GLY A 637 13.19 -60.35 6.97
N GLU A 638 11.88 -60.11 7.12
CA GLU A 638 10.67 -60.89 6.80
C GLU A 638 9.42 -60.02 6.49
N SER A 639 8.42 -60.67 5.88
CA SER A 639 6.96 -60.39 5.93
C SER A 639 6.40 -59.03 5.45
N ILE A 640 5.75 -59.07 4.28
CA ILE A 640 4.66 -58.17 3.89
C ILE A 640 3.37 -59.01 3.85
N ARG A 641 2.29 -58.57 4.52
CA ARG A 641 0.93 -59.06 4.24
C ARG A 641 0.13 -57.99 3.49
N ARG A 642 -0.20 -58.29 2.23
CA ARG A 642 -1.29 -57.62 1.48
C ARG A 642 -2.57 -58.44 1.57
N VAL A 643 -3.67 -57.82 1.97
CA VAL A 643 -5.06 -58.09 1.55
C VAL A 643 -5.80 -56.75 1.75
N GLY A 644 -6.69 -56.25 0.88
CA GLY A 644 -7.19 -56.72 -0.41
C GLY A 644 -7.97 -55.59 -1.10
N SER A 645 -8.39 -55.81 -2.35
CA SER A 645 -9.07 -54.85 -3.23
C SER A 645 -10.58 -54.72 -2.98
N LEU A 646 -11.19 -53.71 -3.66
CA LEU A 646 -12.62 -53.46 -3.98
C LEU A 646 -13.13 -52.15 -3.34
N SER A 647 -13.90 -51.26 -3.96
CA SER A 647 -14.26 -50.94 -5.36
C SER A 647 -15.30 -49.83 -5.28
N TRP A 648 -15.34 -48.95 -6.28
CA TRP A 648 -16.35 -47.87 -6.42
C TRP A 648 -17.79 -48.38 -6.46
N ILE A 649 -18.74 -47.56 -5.99
CA ILE A 649 -20.10 -47.41 -6.55
C ILE A 649 -20.62 -46.01 -6.17
N LEU A 650 -21.06 -45.26 -7.20
CA LEU A 650 -21.97 -44.12 -7.08
C LEU A 650 -23.40 -44.63 -7.14
N LYS A 651 -24.33 -44.01 -6.40
CA LYS A 651 -25.75 -43.98 -6.80
C LYS A 651 -26.50 -42.82 -6.15
N ASP A 652 -27.42 -42.28 -6.94
CA ASP A 652 -28.30 -41.16 -6.62
C ASP A 652 -29.41 -41.55 -5.63
N GLU A 653 -29.83 -40.58 -4.81
CA GLU A 653 -31.24 -40.19 -4.57
C GLU A 653 -31.29 -38.74 -4.07
#